data_AF-A0AAF0HBZ0-F1
#
_entry.id   AF-A0AAF0HBZ0-F1
#
_cell.length_a   1.000
_cell.length_b   1.000
_cell.length_c   1.000
_cell.angle_alpha   90.00
_cell.angle_beta   90.00
_cell.angle_gamma   90.00
#
_symmetry.space_group_name_H-M   'P 1'
#
loop_
_entity.id
_entity.type
_entity.pdbx_description
1 polymer ?
#
loop_
_entity_poly.entity_id
_entity_poly.type
_entity_poly.pdbx_seq_one_letter_code
_entity_poly.pdbx_strand_id
1 'polypeptide(L)'
;MKSFFAYPSSQSEVVKVIRSAKDELARSGLPLDIQLWEENEICGRPLTSPIFEGIKDADFLIADITSLNFNVTFEIGYAIGLGKRVYLTRNSNFRRTGDLIDKIGIFDTLGFQSYADQNDLRKLITGFDGSNPIPLRTVLNVRSPVYLLRTPQSNTSELAIISRVKKARLGFRAYMPSDDPRLSASQAIDDVSACFGAIITLLPLDFADAEVHNIRAAFVAGLAIGMGKLTAILQPRTGPAPIDVRDIVKTLASDDLITEIIGEFALDVTERLQADDPLPLPKGNFLAEMSIGDPVAENEFQTLGSYYLRTDQFQRASRGEVNLVVGRKGAGKTALFSQLRNAKRNNVQNIVVDLKPEGYQLIRLKEDVLDYLADGARMHLITALFEYVFYLEICYKLLEKDQDRHIRDPRLYELYNNLQEVYKSGAAGEGDFSERLQGLSRDLASSFQKRFGTTSDQRLTAAEVTELIHKHNIRDIRKALSDYLSVKESVWVLFDNLDKGWSSHGLTDDDILILRGLIDAARKIQRQMQSERHDFNCVVFVRNDVYQLLVEASADYGKESRATLDWTDSDLLREMLRKRLIYNSLPDSTPFERVWAQICISHFRGEETSQFIIDRSLMRPRNLIKLLSHCRGFAVGMGRARIEEIDFEKGLKAYSLDLITEADQELTDIIGRDTNLIYHFIGEGETFTAGHLREILTGGGISEEQLASVTNFMLYYGFLGVKIGGNSPKFIFDVAYDMKLIGVLIMKAKEDMVYVLNPAFHAGLNF
;
A
#
# COMPACT_ATOMS: atom_id res chain seq x y z
N MET A 1 39.60 43.37 1.93
CA MET A 1 39.20 41.95 2.02
C MET A 1 38.80 41.69 3.46
N LYS A 2 37.70 41.00 3.72
CA LYS A 2 37.23 40.62 5.05
C LYS A 2 37.50 39.14 5.28
N SER A 3 37.97 38.78 6.46
CA SER A 3 38.20 37.40 6.84
C SER A 3 37.67 37.15 8.25
N PHE A 4 37.17 35.96 8.47
CA PHE A 4 36.74 35.51 9.79
C PHE A 4 37.77 34.51 10.33
N PHE A 5 38.17 34.66 11.59
CA PHE A 5 39.11 33.74 12.23
C PHE A 5 38.41 32.93 13.34
N ALA A 6 38.18 31.65 13.04
CA ALA A 6 37.67 30.63 13.96
C ALA A 6 38.81 29.96 14.74
N TYR A 7 38.72 29.86 16.06
CA TYR A 7 39.71 29.16 16.87
C TYR A 7 39.14 28.75 18.24
N PRO A 8 39.62 27.65 18.83
CA PRO A 8 39.16 27.21 20.15
C PRO A 8 39.65 28.13 21.27
N SER A 9 38.76 28.50 22.20
CA SER A 9 39.11 29.27 23.40
C SER A 9 39.91 28.49 24.44
N SER A 10 40.01 27.16 24.30
CA SER A 10 40.59 26.27 25.30
C SER A 10 42.11 26.38 25.45
N GLN A 11 42.81 26.97 24.48
CA GLN A 11 44.28 27.10 24.47
C GLN A 11 44.69 28.57 24.56
N SER A 12 44.88 29.09 25.77
CA SER A 12 45.16 30.52 26.01
C SER A 12 46.41 31.05 25.28
N GLU A 13 47.45 30.23 25.14
CA GLU A 13 48.65 30.62 24.38
C GLU A 13 48.39 30.72 22.87
N VAL A 14 47.54 29.86 22.30
CA VAL A 14 47.12 29.97 20.89
C VAL A 14 46.33 31.26 20.67
N VAL A 15 45.40 31.57 21.58
CA VAL A 15 44.60 32.81 21.53
C VAL A 15 45.49 34.05 21.58
N LYS A 16 46.48 34.08 22.47
CA LYS A 16 47.45 35.19 22.54
C LYS A 16 48.20 35.39 21.23
N VAL A 17 48.69 34.29 20.63
CA VAL A 17 49.42 34.34 19.35
C VAL A 17 48.52 34.87 18.22
N ILE A 18 47.26 34.43 18.16
CA ILE A 18 46.29 34.91 17.15
C ILE A 18 46.01 36.40 17.32
N ARG A 19 45.76 36.87 18.56
CA ARG A 19 45.52 38.30 18.84
C ARG A 19 46.72 39.16 18.49
N SER A 20 47.92 38.76 18.90
CA SER A 20 49.15 39.47 18.54
C SER A 20 49.37 39.52 17.03
N ALA A 21 49.12 38.43 16.30
CA ALA A 21 49.25 38.41 14.85
C ALA A 21 48.25 39.37 14.18
N LYS A 22 46.99 39.42 14.65
CA LYS A 22 45.98 40.38 14.18
C LYS A 22 46.41 41.82 14.43
N ASP A 23 46.84 42.15 15.66
CA ASP A 23 47.26 43.51 16.01
C ASP A 23 48.45 43.99 15.18
N GLU A 24 49.41 43.11 14.91
CA GLU A 24 50.54 43.39 14.04
C GLU A 24 50.12 43.58 12.57
N LEU A 25 49.18 42.77 12.06
CA LEU A 25 48.63 42.93 10.72
C LEU A 25 47.90 44.26 10.56
N ALA A 26 47.09 44.65 11.55
CA ALA A 26 46.40 45.93 11.56
C ALA A 26 47.38 47.12 11.51
N ARG A 27 48.52 47.02 12.20
CA ARG A 27 49.59 48.04 12.16
C ARG A 27 50.38 48.07 10.86
N SER A 28 50.42 46.96 10.12
CA SER A 28 51.18 46.84 8.87
C SER A 28 50.53 47.55 7.67
N GLY A 29 49.29 48.02 7.80
CA GLY A 29 48.55 48.71 6.74
C GLY A 29 48.02 47.79 5.63
N LEU A 30 48.03 46.47 5.85
CA LEU A 30 47.45 45.49 4.93
C LEU A 30 45.93 45.71 4.82
N PRO A 31 45.33 45.78 3.61
CA PRO A 31 43.87 45.95 3.43
C PRO A 31 43.08 44.65 3.67
N LEU A 32 43.41 43.94 4.76
CA LEU A 32 42.73 42.74 5.25
C LEU A 32 42.14 43.03 6.63
N ASP A 33 40.83 42.98 6.72
CA ASP A 33 40.08 43.06 7.97
C ASP A 33 39.89 41.64 8.52
N ILE A 34 40.39 41.38 9.73
CA ILE A 34 40.32 40.07 10.39
C ILE A 34 39.39 40.20 11.58
N GLN A 35 38.23 39.58 11.51
CA GLN A 35 37.27 39.54 12.60
C GLN A 35 37.50 38.27 13.43
N LEU A 36 37.71 38.43 14.73
CA LEU A 36 37.80 37.29 15.65
C LEU A 36 36.40 36.95 16.17
N TRP A 37 36.12 35.66 16.41
CA TRP A 37 34.79 35.28 16.91
C TRP A 37 34.47 35.91 18.28
N GLU A 38 35.46 36.13 19.15
CA GLU A 38 35.30 36.77 20.47
C GLU A 38 34.78 38.21 20.37
N GLU A 39 35.02 38.89 19.25
CA GLU A 39 34.57 40.27 19.02
C GLU A 39 33.07 40.36 18.71
N ASN A 40 32.44 39.20 18.51
CA ASN A 40 31.01 39.07 18.27
C ASN A 40 30.21 38.72 19.54
N GLU A 41 30.86 38.56 20.70
CA GLU A 41 30.18 38.42 22.00
C GLU A 41 29.57 39.75 22.44
N ILE A 42 28.44 40.12 21.85
CA ILE A 42 27.69 41.34 22.18
C ILE A 42 26.65 41.02 23.25
N CYS A 43 26.74 41.69 24.40
CA CYS A 43 25.77 41.57 25.49
C CYS A 43 24.33 41.78 24.98
N GLY A 44 23.44 40.83 25.24
CA GLY A 44 22.02 40.89 24.87
C GLY A 44 21.68 40.40 23.46
N ARG A 45 22.64 39.91 22.67
CA ARG A 45 22.38 39.19 21.41
C ARG A 45 22.50 37.68 21.60
N PRO A 46 21.67 36.86 20.92
CA PRO A 46 21.92 35.42 20.83
C PRO A 46 23.34 35.18 20.28
N LEU A 47 24.12 34.31 20.93
CA LEU A 47 25.53 34.05 20.60
C LEU A 47 25.72 33.49 19.17
N THR A 48 24.65 32.94 18.58
CA THR A 48 24.64 32.16 17.33
C THR A 48 24.58 32.99 16.04
N SER A 49 23.72 34.01 16.01
CA SER A 49 23.50 34.86 14.81
C SER A 49 24.74 35.63 14.37
N PRO A 50 25.51 36.27 15.27
CA PRO A 50 26.66 37.11 14.88
C PRO A 50 27.82 36.34 14.22
N ILE A 51 28.06 35.09 14.64
CA ILE A 51 29.16 34.26 14.12
C ILE A 51 28.84 33.77 12.70
N PHE A 52 27.62 33.26 12.46
CA PHE A 52 27.23 32.80 11.12
C PHE A 52 27.13 33.95 10.12
N GLU A 53 26.59 35.10 10.53
CA GLU A 53 26.62 36.33 9.73
C GLU A 53 28.04 36.77 9.42
N GLY A 54 28.95 36.76 10.42
CA GLY A 54 30.36 37.08 10.23
C GLY A 54 31.07 36.18 9.23
N ILE A 55 30.83 34.86 9.28
CA ILE A 55 31.38 33.92 8.30
C ILE A 55 30.77 34.17 6.91
N LYS A 56 29.47 34.42 6.83
CA LYS A 56 28.76 34.67 5.57
C LYS A 56 29.25 35.95 4.89
N ASP A 57 29.55 36.99 5.65
CA ASP A 57 30.03 38.29 5.16
C ASP A 57 31.54 38.34 4.88
N ALA A 58 32.31 37.40 5.41
CA ALA A 58 33.75 37.29 5.15
C ALA A 58 34.06 36.74 3.74
N ASP A 59 35.14 37.19 3.10
CA ASP A 59 35.56 36.67 1.79
C ASP A 59 36.09 35.23 1.89
N PHE A 60 36.75 34.89 3.01
CA PHE A 60 37.25 33.55 3.32
C PHE A 60 37.34 33.30 4.84
N LEU A 61 37.43 32.03 5.23
CA LEU A 61 37.60 31.61 6.63
C LEU A 61 39.07 31.23 6.90
N ILE A 62 39.59 31.66 8.04
CA ILE A 62 40.80 31.11 8.65
C ILE A 62 40.36 30.33 9.88
N ALA A 63 40.81 29.09 10.03
CA ALA A 63 40.44 28.28 11.18
C ALA A 63 41.66 27.58 11.79
N ASP A 64 41.83 27.75 13.10
CA ASP A 64 42.89 27.06 13.82
C ASP A 64 42.42 25.69 14.33
N ILE A 65 43.17 24.65 13.95
CA ILE A 65 42.89 23.25 14.29
C ILE A 65 43.92 22.67 15.28
N THR A 66 44.59 23.52 16.07
CA THR A 66 45.53 23.06 17.11
C THR A 66 44.83 22.20 18.15
N SER A 67 43.60 22.56 18.53
CA SER A 67 42.65 21.72 19.25
C SER A 67 41.33 21.68 18.50
N LEU A 68 40.73 20.50 18.38
CA LEU A 68 39.43 20.35 17.72
C LEU A 68 38.31 20.49 18.75
N ASN A 69 37.28 21.26 18.40
CA ASN A 69 36.03 21.33 19.14
C ASN A 69 34.84 21.36 18.17
N PHE A 70 33.63 21.22 18.70
CA PHE A 70 32.42 21.19 17.90
C PHE A 70 32.24 22.47 17.08
N ASN A 71 32.36 23.64 17.71
CA ASN A 71 32.06 24.93 17.08
C ASN A 71 32.98 25.23 15.90
N VAL A 72 34.29 25.17 16.08
CA VAL A 72 35.26 25.45 15.01
C VAL A 72 35.10 24.45 13.87
N THR A 73 34.83 23.18 14.18
CA THR A 73 34.59 22.17 13.15
C THR A 73 33.31 22.44 12.36
N PHE A 74 32.25 22.88 13.05
CA PHE A 74 31.00 23.30 12.42
C PHE A 74 31.23 24.52 11.51
N GLU A 75 31.95 25.54 11.98
CA GLU A 75 32.27 26.76 11.24
C GLU A 75 33.09 26.46 9.98
N ILE A 76 34.06 25.54 10.07
CA ILE A 76 34.81 25.03 8.90
C ILE A 76 33.85 24.39 7.89
N GLY A 77 32.99 23.48 8.34
CA GLY A 77 31.98 22.86 7.48
C GLY A 77 31.04 23.89 6.84
N TYR A 78 30.58 24.87 7.62
CA TYR A 78 29.68 25.93 7.19
C TYR A 78 30.30 26.83 6.12
N ALA A 79 31.55 27.27 6.31
CA ALA A 79 32.26 28.08 5.32
C ALA A 79 32.51 27.30 4.02
N ILE A 80 32.90 26.02 4.09
CA ILE A 80 33.01 25.16 2.91
C ILE A 80 31.65 25.03 2.22
N GLY A 81 30.57 24.83 2.96
CA GLY A 81 29.21 24.71 2.43
C GLY A 81 28.72 25.98 1.72
N LEU A 82 29.14 27.16 2.17
CA LEU A 82 28.91 28.45 1.49
C LEU A 82 29.77 28.64 0.22
N GLY A 83 30.64 27.68 -0.10
CA GLY A 83 31.58 27.78 -1.22
C GLY A 83 32.75 28.74 -0.95
N LYS A 84 33.03 29.07 0.31
CA LYS A 84 34.15 29.96 0.67
C LYS A 84 35.45 29.17 0.76
N ARG A 85 36.57 29.86 0.53
CA ARG A 85 37.90 29.29 0.77
C ARG A 85 38.11 29.19 2.28
N VAL A 86 38.64 28.05 2.73
CA VAL A 86 39.01 27.82 4.12
C VAL A 86 40.50 27.53 4.21
N TYR A 87 41.22 28.32 5.02
CA TYR A 87 42.63 28.11 5.35
C TYR A 87 42.72 27.54 6.76
N LEU A 88 43.30 26.35 6.88
CA LEU A 88 43.52 25.70 8.17
C LEU A 88 44.92 26.01 8.69
N THR A 89 45.02 26.49 9.92
CA THR A 89 46.28 26.74 10.61
C THR A 89 46.46 25.82 11.80
N ARG A 90 47.71 25.57 12.19
CA ARG A 90 48.02 24.79 13.38
C ARG A 90 49.31 25.26 14.05
N ASN A 91 49.27 25.41 15.37
CA ASN A 91 50.45 25.74 16.15
C ASN A 91 51.37 24.50 16.33
N SER A 92 52.61 24.57 15.88
CA SER A 92 53.59 23.47 15.94
C SER A 92 54.17 23.20 17.33
N ASN A 93 54.02 24.14 18.28
CA ASN A 93 54.51 23.98 19.65
C ASN A 93 53.65 22.98 20.45
N PHE A 94 52.43 22.70 19.99
CA PHE A 94 51.53 21.75 20.63
C PHE A 94 51.65 20.38 19.99
N ARG A 95 51.76 19.34 20.85
CA ARG A 95 51.78 17.95 20.39
C ARG A 95 50.50 17.64 19.62
N ARG A 96 50.64 16.90 18.52
CA ARG A 96 49.48 16.32 17.83
C ARG A 96 48.88 15.29 18.78
N THR A 97 47.61 15.46 19.15
CA THR A 97 46.81 14.37 19.73
C THR A 97 46.52 13.37 18.60
N GLY A 98 47.54 12.62 18.19
CA GLY A 98 47.51 11.77 16.99
C GLY A 98 46.34 10.81 16.97
N ASP A 99 46.02 10.22 18.14
CA ASP A 99 44.97 9.20 18.25
C ASP A 99 43.55 9.73 17.99
N LEU A 100 43.27 11.02 18.17
CA LEU A 100 41.92 11.58 18.00
C LEU A 100 41.69 12.12 16.58
N ILE A 101 42.66 12.90 16.06
CA ILE A 101 42.57 13.49 14.72
C ILE A 101 42.56 12.40 13.64
N ASP A 102 43.42 11.39 13.80
CA ASP A 102 43.53 10.26 12.86
C ASP A 102 42.30 9.34 12.94
N LYS A 103 41.56 9.37 14.05
CA LYS A 103 40.24 8.71 14.16
C LYS A 103 39.16 9.54 13.50
N ILE A 104 39.16 10.87 13.61
CA ILE A 104 38.15 11.73 12.98
C ILE A 104 38.19 11.61 11.46
N GLY A 105 39.38 11.66 10.84
CA GLY A 105 39.61 11.44 9.40
C GLY A 105 39.40 12.66 8.50
N ILE A 106 38.55 13.62 8.91
CA ILE A 106 38.20 14.81 8.09
C ILE A 106 39.45 15.64 7.79
N PHE A 107 40.20 15.97 8.84
CA PHE A 107 41.38 16.84 8.76
C PHE A 107 42.65 16.13 8.27
N ASP A 108 42.61 14.82 8.03
CA ASP A 108 43.71 14.12 7.35
C ASP A 108 43.72 14.41 5.85
N THR A 109 42.56 14.70 5.29
CA THR A 109 42.38 14.99 3.86
C THR A 109 42.36 16.48 3.53
N LEU A 110 42.35 17.35 4.53
CA LEU A 110 42.45 18.79 4.38
C LEU A 110 43.86 19.26 4.73
N GLY A 111 44.52 19.95 3.80
CA GLY A 111 45.83 20.55 4.05
C GLY A 111 45.75 21.68 5.07
N PHE A 112 46.73 21.77 5.97
CA PHE A 112 46.89 22.87 6.92
C PHE A 112 48.31 23.44 6.87
N GLN A 113 48.47 24.70 7.29
CA GLN A 113 49.77 25.37 7.43
C GLN A 113 50.16 25.47 8.90
N SER A 114 51.43 25.20 9.22
CA SER A 114 51.93 25.25 10.59
C SER A 114 52.60 26.59 10.91
N TYR A 115 52.45 27.05 12.15
CA TYR A 115 53.11 28.24 12.69
C TYR A 115 53.61 27.96 14.11
N ALA A 116 54.70 28.60 14.55
CA ALA A 116 55.17 28.50 15.93
C ALA A 116 54.79 29.73 16.76
N ASP A 117 54.82 30.91 16.15
CA ASP A 117 54.60 32.18 16.82
C ASP A 117 53.76 33.17 15.98
N GLN A 118 53.58 34.39 16.49
CA GLN A 118 52.79 35.43 15.86
C GLN A 118 53.38 35.93 14.53
N ASN A 119 54.71 35.91 14.38
CA ASN A 119 55.37 36.35 13.15
C ASN A 119 55.16 35.33 12.02
N ASP A 120 55.24 34.04 12.36
CA ASP A 120 54.95 32.96 11.42
C ASP A 120 53.49 33.04 10.96
N LEU A 121 52.55 33.11 11.90
CA LEU A 121 51.12 33.20 11.58
C LEU A 121 50.82 34.44 10.73
N ARG A 122 51.41 35.59 11.05
CA ARG A 122 51.30 36.82 10.24
C ARG A 122 51.73 36.61 8.80
N LYS A 123 52.87 35.95 8.57
CA LYS A 123 53.38 35.67 7.22
C LYS A 123 52.42 34.78 6.44
N LEU A 124 51.84 33.76 7.08
CA LEU A 124 50.85 32.88 6.44
C LEU A 124 49.62 33.69 6.00
N ILE A 125 49.05 34.47 6.92
CA ILE A 125 47.83 35.25 6.67
C ILE A 125 48.02 36.28 5.54
N THR A 126 49.23 36.87 5.44
CA THR A 126 49.56 37.81 4.36
C THR A 126 49.47 37.18 2.97
N GLY A 127 49.62 35.86 2.86
CA GLY A 127 49.52 35.11 1.61
C GLY A 127 48.12 34.59 1.28
N PHE A 128 47.11 34.84 2.13
CA PHE A 128 45.75 34.38 1.90
C PHE A 128 44.96 35.39 1.06
N ASP A 129 44.36 34.91 -0.02
CA ASP A 129 43.65 35.74 -1.01
C ASP A 129 42.20 35.30 -1.25
N GLY A 130 41.75 34.26 -0.55
CA GLY A 130 40.40 33.69 -0.66
C GLY A 130 40.14 32.95 -1.97
N SER A 131 41.14 32.76 -2.83
CA SER A 131 40.97 32.12 -4.14
C SER A 131 40.89 30.58 -4.02
N ASN A 132 40.33 29.94 -5.06
CA ASN A 132 40.28 28.48 -5.23
C ASN A 132 39.54 27.72 -4.09
N PRO A 133 38.27 28.03 -3.81
CA PRO A 133 37.48 27.25 -2.84
C PRO A 133 37.31 25.79 -3.28
N ILE A 134 36.98 24.90 -2.35
CA ILE A 134 36.71 23.49 -2.67
C ILE A 134 35.44 23.44 -3.54
N PRO A 135 35.48 22.80 -4.72
CA PRO A 135 34.32 22.73 -5.60
C PRO A 135 33.21 21.91 -4.95
N LEU A 136 31.98 22.43 -4.98
CA LEU A 136 30.79 21.74 -4.52
C LEU A 136 30.06 21.14 -5.72
N ARG A 137 29.51 19.93 -5.54
CA ARG A 137 28.68 19.30 -6.55
C ARG A 137 27.38 20.09 -6.75
N THR A 138 27.02 20.31 -8.01
CA THR A 138 25.78 21.01 -8.39
C THR A 138 24.64 20.07 -8.77
N VAL A 139 24.96 18.85 -9.22
CA VAL A 139 23.96 17.85 -9.62
C VAL A 139 23.50 17.02 -8.42
N LEU A 140 22.23 17.19 -8.04
CA LEU A 140 21.59 16.46 -6.96
C LEU A 140 21.26 15.01 -7.37
N ASN A 141 21.28 14.10 -6.40
CA ASN A 141 20.96 12.70 -6.54
C ASN A 141 19.51 12.44 -6.10
N VAL A 142 18.60 12.30 -7.06
CA VAL A 142 17.19 12.01 -6.81
C VAL A 142 16.92 10.59 -6.31
N ARG A 143 17.86 9.65 -6.47
CA ARG A 143 17.71 8.26 -5.97
C ARG A 143 18.09 8.12 -4.51
N SER A 144 18.99 8.99 -4.03
CA SER A 144 19.42 9.04 -2.63
C SER A 144 19.36 10.49 -2.13
N PRO A 145 18.15 11.07 -2.03
CA PRO A 145 17.97 12.48 -1.70
C PRO A 145 18.40 12.84 -0.28
N VAL A 146 18.61 11.87 0.60
CA VAL A 146 18.96 12.11 2.01
C VAL A 146 20.35 11.59 2.35
N TYR A 147 21.14 12.37 3.08
CA TYR A 147 22.36 11.92 3.74
C TYR A 147 22.09 11.58 5.21
N LEU A 148 22.56 10.42 5.69
CA LEU A 148 22.40 9.99 7.08
C LEU A 148 23.78 9.79 7.73
N LEU A 149 24.09 10.60 8.75
CA LEU A 149 25.25 10.33 9.59
C LEU A 149 24.86 9.38 10.73
N ARG A 150 25.30 8.12 10.63
CA ARG A 150 24.94 7.08 11.59
C ARG A 150 25.84 7.12 12.82
N THR A 151 25.29 6.71 13.97
CA THR A 151 26.06 6.55 15.20
C THR A 151 26.93 5.28 15.14
N PRO A 152 28.08 5.22 15.84
CA PRO A 152 28.97 4.07 15.85
C PRO A 152 28.33 2.79 16.41
N GLN A 153 27.37 2.94 17.34
CA GLN A 153 26.59 1.84 17.90
C GLN A 153 25.12 2.02 17.56
N SER A 154 24.49 0.96 17.04
CA SER A 154 23.05 0.93 16.78
C SER A 154 22.26 0.83 18.09
N ASN A 155 21.77 1.99 18.54
CA ASN A 155 20.82 2.10 19.64
C ASN A 155 19.36 2.12 19.13
N THR A 156 18.40 2.04 20.04
CA THR A 156 16.96 2.02 19.71
C THR A 156 16.54 3.25 18.89
N SER A 157 17.05 4.43 19.23
CA SER A 157 16.72 5.68 18.53
C SER A 157 17.26 5.71 17.10
N GLU A 158 18.48 5.21 16.86
CA GLU A 158 19.06 5.11 15.52
C GLU A 158 18.24 4.13 14.65
N LEU A 159 17.87 2.97 15.20
CA LEU A 159 17.03 2.00 14.50
C LEU A 159 15.64 2.59 14.18
N ALA A 160 15.06 3.36 15.10
CA ALA A 160 13.81 4.05 14.88
C ALA A 160 13.92 5.09 13.74
N ILE A 161 14.97 5.92 13.72
CA ILE A 161 15.23 6.89 12.64
C ILE A 161 15.33 6.17 11.29
N ILE A 162 16.16 5.13 11.19
CA ILE A 162 16.35 4.39 9.92
C ILE A 162 15.05 3.73 9.48
N SER A 163 14.31 3.12 10.41
CA SER A 163 13.01 2.52 10.15
C SER A 163 12.02 3.55 9.60
N ARG A 164 11.98 4.75 10.19
CA ARG A 164 11.11 5.84 9.73
C ARG A 164 11.52 6.40 8.37
N VAL A 165 12.81 6.62 8.11
CA VAL A 165 13.30 7.05 6.79
C VAL A 165 12.95 6.02 5.71
N LYS A 166 13.08 4.72 6.01
CA LYS A 166 12.66 3.65 5.10
C LYS A 166 11.15 3.61 4.88
N LYS A 167 10.35 3.77 5.94
CA LYS A 167 8.87 3.84 5.86
C LYS A 167 8.40 5.05 5.05
N ALA A 168 9.12 6.17 5.13
CA ALA A 168 8.94 7.36 4.29
C ALA A 168 9.37 7.14 2.81
N ARG A 169 9.85 5.94 2.45
CA ARG A 169 10.32 5.60 1.09
C ARG A 169 11.40 6.55 0.55
N LEU A 170 12.15 7.20 1.44
CA LEU A 170 13.27 8.05 1.05
C LEU A 170 14.52 7.20 0.82
N GLY A 171 15.06 7.27 -0.39
CA GLY A 171 16.41 6.78 -0.64
C GLY A 171 17.42 7.60 0.14
N PHE A 172 18.41 6.95 0.75
CA PHE A 172 19.45 7.65 1.50
C PHE A 172 20.83 7.06 1.24
N ARG A 173 21.84 7.91 1.42
CA ARG A 173 23.24 7.53 1.53
C ARG A 173 23.66 7.69 2.99
N ALA A 174 24.33 6.69 3.54
CA ALA A 174 24.73 6.71 4.94
C ALA A 174 26.24 6.51 5.09
N TYR A 175 26.84 7.23 6.03
CA TYR A 175 28.17 6.90 6.55
C TYR A 175 28.01 6.13 7.85
N MET A 176 28.66 4.96 7.95
CA MET A 176 28.61 4.09 9.11
C MET A 176 30.01 3.91 9.70
N PRO A 177 30.28 4.44 10.91
CA PRO A 177 31.61 4.37 11.52
C PRO A 177 32.18 2.96 11.71
N SER A 178 31.31 1.93 11.77
CA SER A 178 31.73 0.53 11.89
C SER A 178 32.21 -0.08 10.56
N ASP A 179 31.72 0.43 9.43
CA ASP A 179 32.12 -0.05 8.09
C ASP A 179 33.37 0.67 7.59
N ASP A 180 33.43 1.97 7.83
CA ASP A 180 34.60 2.80 7.54
C ASP A 180 35.00 3.56 8.81
N PRO A 181 36.15 3.25 9.42
CA PRO A 181 36.57 3.87 10.67
C PRO A 181 36.92 5.35 10.49
N ARG A 182 37.01 5.91 9.27
CA ARG A 182 37.40 7.29 9.01
C ARG A 182 36.44 7.99 8.04
N LEU A 183 36.03 9.22 8.35
CA LEU A 183 35.23 10.04 7.44
C LEU A 183 36.15 11.05 6.76
N SER A 184 36.44 10.89 5.46
CA SER A 184 37.21 11.90 4.71
C SER A 184 36.39 13.16 4.43
N ALA A 185 37.04 14.32 4.38
CA ALA A 185 36.37 15.58 4.08
C ALA A 185 35.81 15.59 2.65
N SER A 186 36.56 15.08 1.67
CA SER A 186 36.11 14.98 0.28
C SER A 186 34.84 14.16 0.15
N GLN A 187 34.79 12.97 0.78
CA GLN A 187 33.59 12.14 0.78
C GLN A 187 32.40 12.84 1.44
N ALA A 188 32.59 13.46 2.60
CA ALA A 188 31.51 14.18 3.28
C ALA A 188 30.98 15.35 2.42
N ILE A 189 31.87 16.11 1.77
CA ILE A 189 31.50 17.22 0.89
C ILE A 189 30.72 16.70 -0.33
N ASP A 190 31.23 15.67 -1.01
CA ASP A 190 30.59 15.09 -2.20
C ASP A 190 29.22 14.47 -1.88
N ASP A 191 29.12 13.77 -0.75
CA ASP A 191 27.90 13.07 -0.37
C ASP A 191 26.80 14.04 0.07
N VAL A 192 27.14 15.03 0.92
CA VAL A 192 26.17 16.04 1.38
C VAL A 192 25.76 16.98 0.24
N SER A 193 26.71 17.39 -0.62
CA SER A 193 26.40 18.28 -1.76
C SER A 193 25.46 17.61 -2.77
N ALA A 194 25.53 16.28 -2.94
CA ALA A 194 24.63 15.51 -3.79
C ALA A 194 23.20 15.35 -3.23
N CYS A 195 22.95 15.57 -1.95
CA CYS A 195 21.64 15.32 -1.33
C CYS A 195 20.75 16.58 -1.28
N PHE A 196 19.44 16.38 -1.08
CA PHE A 196 18.45 17.44 -0.80
C PHE A 196 18.40 17.78 0.68
N GLY A 197 18.61 16.79 1.55
CA GLY A 197 18.68 16.98 2.99
C GLY A 197 19.64 16.05 3.71
N ALA A 198 19.94 16.37 4.97
CA ALA A 198 20.81 15.61 5.85
C ALA A 198 20.18 15.39 7.23
N ILE A 199 20.25 14.15 7.73
CA ILE A 199 19.85 13.77 9.09
C ILE A 199 21.13 13.41 9.86
N ILE A 200 21.34 14.08 10.99
CA ILE A 200 22.58 14.05 11.74
C ILE A 200 22.25 13.81 13.20
N THR A 201 22.73 12.70 13.77
CA THR A 201 22.49 12.37 15.18
C THR A 201 23.73 12.65 16.02
N LEU A 202 23.57 13.36 17.13
CA LEU A 202 24.61 13.59 18.13
C LEU A 202 24.60 12.50 19.20
N LEU A 203 25.77 12.14 19.71
CA LEU A 203 25.95 11.17 20.79
C LEU A 203 26.11 11.85 22.15
N PRO A 204 25.47 11.35 23.22
CA PRO A 204 25.75 11.79 24.58
C PRO A 204 27.25 11.76 24.92
N LEU A 205 27.75 12.72 25.70
CA LEU A 205 29.18 12.82 26.02
C LEU A 205 29.72 11.64 26.85
N ASP A 206 28.83 10.91 27.53
CA ASP A 206 29.13 9.71 28.31
C ASP A 206 29.27 8.43 27.46
N PHE A 207 28.93 8.49 26.16
CA PHE A 207 29.05 7.35 25.26
C PHE A 207 30.48 7.19 24.72
N ALA A 208 30.87 5.94 24.46
CA ALA A 208 32.13 5.64 23.78
C ALA A 208 32.18 6.32 22.39
N ASP A 209 33.34 6.87 22.05
CA ASP A 209 33.60 7.59 20.78
C ASP A 209 32.73 8.84 20.53
N ALA A 210 32.00 9.34 21.53
CA ALA A 210 31.15 10.53 21.40
C ALA A 210 31.94 11.76 20.94
N GLU A 211 33.16 11.95 21.43
CA GLU A 211 34.05 13.04 21.01
C GLU A 211 34.34 12.98 19.50
N VAL A 212 34.75 11.81 18.97
CA VAL A 212 35.04 11.62 17.55
C VAL A 212 33.80 11.81 16.69
N HIS A 213 32.68 11.18 17.09
CA HIS A 213 31.43 11.23 16.34
C HIS A 213 30.83 12.64 16.30
N ASN A 214 30.81 13.35 17.42
CA ASN A 214 30.22 14.69 17.48
C ASN A 214 31.04 15.71 16.71
N ILE A 215 32.36 15.55 16.59
CA ILE A 215 33.19 16.37 15.68
C ILE A 215 32.82 16.10 14.21
N ARG A 216 32.62 14.83 13.82
CA ARG A 216 32.14 14.50 12.46
C ARG A 216 30.76 15.08 12.20
N ALA A 217 29.86 14.99 13.19
CA ALA A 217 28.52 15.54 13.13
C ALA A 217 28.54 17.06 12.98
N ALA A 218 29.42 17.76 13.69
CA ALA A 218 29.61 19.20 13.56
C ALA A 218 30.00 19.58 12.12
N PHE A 219 30.97 18.88 11.54
CA PHE A 219 31.43 19.15 10.17
C PHE A 219 30.31 18.94 9.14
N VAL A 220 29.62 17.80 9.21
CA VAL A 220 28.51 17.46 8.30
C VAL A 220 27.34 18.44 8.47
N ALA A 221 27.03 18.85 9.71
CA ALA A 221 25.97 19.81 9.99
C ALA A 221 26.31 21.19 9.42
N GLY A 222 27.54 21.65 9.61
CA GLY A 222 28.06 22.87 9.00
C GLY A 222 27.90 22.84 7.48
N LEU A 223 28.36 21.76 6.82
CA LEU A 223 28.23 21.60 5.37
C LEU A 223 26.78 21.69 4.90
N ALA A 224 25.87 20.92 5.53
CA ALA A 224 24.47 20.85 5.12
C ALA A 224 23.77 22.20 5.25
N ILE A 225 23.99 22.91 6.36
CA ILE A 225 23.41 24.23 6.62
C ILE A 225 24.03 25.28 5.68
N GLY A 226 25.35 25.27 5.48
CA GLY A 226 26.04 26.19 4.57
C GLY A 226 25.57 26.05 3.13
N MET A 227 25.26 24.83 2.69
CA MET A 227 24.72 24.53 1.36
C MET A 227 23.21 24.76 1.23
N GLY A 228 22.51 25.20 2.28
CA GLY A 228 21.06 25.39 2.28
C GLY A 228 20.26 24.09 2.07
N LYS A 229 20.79 22.96 2.54
CA LYS A 229 20.11 21.66 2.55
C LYS A 229 19.08 21.62 3.69
N LEU A 230 18.01 20.86 3.50
CA LEU A 230 17.10 20.53 4.60
C LEU A 230 17.88 19.75 5.65
N THR A 231 17.98 20.24 6.88
CA THR A 231 18.89 19.66 7.88
C THR A 231 18.14 19.37 9.18
N ALA A 232 18.19 18.10 9.62
CA ALA A 232 17.67 17.67 10.91
C ALA A 232 18.82 17.20 11.80
N ILE A 233 19.19 18.02 12.79
CA ILE A 233 20.18 17.65 13.80
C ILE A 233 19.43 17.13 15.03
N LEU A 234 19.72 15.90 15.44
CA LEU A 234 19.00 15.19 16.49
C LEU A 234 19.93 14.93 17.68
N GLN A 235 19.45 15.15 18.90
CA GLN A 235 20.19 14.83 20.12
C GLN A 235 19.29 14.14 21.16
N PRO A 236 19.86 13.39 22.11
CA PRO A 236 19.10 12.91 23.27
C PRO A 236 18.86 14.03 24.30
N ARG A 237 17.92 13.80 25.23
CA ARG A 237 17.54 14.77 26.28
C ARG A 237 18.71 15.30 27.12
N THR A 238 19.79 14.52 27.26
CA THR A 238 20.97 14.86 28.05
C THR A 238 21.92 15.83 27.34
N GLY A 239 21.63 16.24 26.10
CA GLY A 239 22.58 16.95 25.24
C GLY A 239 23.35 15.98 24.35
N PRO A 240 24.16 16.50 23.40
CA PRO A 240 25.39 17.20 23.77
C PRO A 240 25.58 18.55 23.05
N ALA A 241 24.54 19.08 22.37
CA ALA A 241 24.72 20.24 21.50
C ALA A 241 25.29 21.44 22.29
N PRO A 242 26.38 22.07 21.80
CA PRO A 242 26.83 23.35 22.31
C PRO A 242 25.71 24.38 22.29
N ILE A 243 25.81 25.38 23.18
CA ILE A 243 24.85 26.49 23.25
C ILE A 243 24.70 27.14 21.86
N ASP A 244 25.79 27.22 21.10
CA ASP A 244 25.84 27.95 19.84
C ASP A 244 25.09 27.30 18.67
N VAL A 245 24.63 26.06 18.83
CA VAL A 245 23.83 25.34 17.83
C VAL A 245 22.54 24.78 18.43
N ARG A 246 22.21 25.14 19.68
CA ARG A 246 21.08 24.55 20.39
C ARG A 246 19.74 24.84 19.72
N ASP A 247 19.58 26.01 19.09
CA ASP A 247 18.34 26.42 18.43
C ASP A 247 18.04 25.64 17.14
N ILE A 248 19.05 25.01 16.54
CA ILE A 248 18.94 24.21 15.31
C ILE A 248 18.93 22.70 15.57
N VAL A 249 19.04 22.28 16.83
CA VAL A 249 19.06 20.87 17.24
C VAL A 249 17.71 20.46 17.84
N LYS A 250 17.09 19.43 17.27
CA LYS A 250 15.85 18.84 17.81
C LYS A 250 16.19 17.77 18.86
N THR A 251 15.50 17.82 19.99
CA THR A 251 15.75 16.90 21.12
C THR A 251 14.80 15.70 21.07
N LEU A 252 15.35 14.49 21.01
CA LEU A 252 14.63 13.22 21.01
C LEU A 252 14.19 12.86 22.42
N ALA A 253 12.88 12.91 22.67
CA ALA A 253 12.27 12.56 23.96
C ALA A 253 11.50 11.23 23.93
N SER A 254 10.99 10.82 22.77
CA SER A 254 10.20 9.61 22.55
C SER A 254 10.27 9.19 21.08
N ASP A 255 9.86 7.94 20.80
CA ASP A 255 9.77 7.41 19.43
C ASP A 255 8.70 8.13 18.59
N ASP A 256 7.65 8.67 19.24
CA ASP A 256 6.61 9.47 18.57
C ASP A 256 7.20 10.76 18.00
N LEU A 257 8.07 11.42 18.76
CA LEU A 257 8.73 12.64 18.31
C LEU A 257 9.71 12.36 17.16
N ILE A 258 10.37 11.20 17.15
CA ILE A 258 11.17 10.76 15.98
C ILE A 258 10.25 10.65 14.75
N THR A 259 9.05 10.10 14.93
CA THR A 259 8.08 9.91 13.85
C THR A 259 7.62 11.24 13.27
N GLU A 260 7.32 12.21 14.12
CA GLU A 260 6.94 13.58 13.75
C GLU A 260 8.08 14.29 13.00
N ILE A 261 9.28 14.35 13.60
CA ILE A 261 10.44 15.06 13.04
C ILE A 261 10.85 14.49 11.68
N ILE A 262 10.92 13.17 11.55
CA ILE A 262 11.29 12.51 10.30
C ILE A 262 10.17 12.66 9.26
N GLY A 263 8.91 12.67 9.69
CA GLY A 263 7.76 12.92 8.82
C GLY A 263 7.78 14.32 8.21
N GLU A 264 7.97 15.37 9.01
CA GLU A 264 8.14 16.76 8.53
C GLU A 264 9.31 16.86 7.56
N PHE A 265 10.48 16.33 7.95
CA PHE A 265 11.67 16.38 7.11
C PHE A 265 11.44 15.66 5.76
N ALA A 266 10.75 14.53 5.78
CA ALA A 266 10.45 13.77 4.57
C ALA A 266 9.49 14.50 3.64
N LEU A 267 8.52 15.22 4.21
CA LEU A 267 7.61 16.10 3.48
C LEU A 267 8.39 17.16 2.71
N ASP A 268 9.24 17.92 3.41
CA ASP A 268 10.03 19.00 2.83
C ASP A 268 10.97 18.52 1.70
N VAL A 269 11.65 17.38 1.91
CA VAL A 269 12.54 16.80 0.90
C VAL A 269 11.76 16.43 -0.36
N THR A 270 10.57 15.86 -0.19
CA THR A 270 9.73 15.43 -1.31
C THR A 270 9.15 16.60 -2.08
N GLU A 271 8.74 17.67 -1.40
CA GLU A 271 8.30 18.90 -2.06
C GLU A 271 9.41 19.53 -2.91
N ARG A 272 10.63 19.58 -2.37
CA ARG A 272 11.79 20.13 -3.11
C ARG A 272 12.16 19.28 -4.32
N LEU A 273 11.98 17.96 -4.26
CA LEU A 273 12.15 17.06 -5.40
C LEU A 273 11.14 17.32 -6.53
N GLN A 274 9.93 17.78 -6.18
CA GLN A 274 8.84 17.99 -7.14
C GLN A 274 8.86 19.36 -7.81
N ALA A 275 9.42 20.38 -7.14
CA ALA A 275 9.46 21.75 -7.65
C ALA A 275 10.26 21.89 -8.96
N ASP A 276 11.24 21.01 -9.21
CA ASP A 276 12.13 21.09 -10.37
C ASP A 276 11.49 20.63 -11.72
N ASP A 277 10.31 19.99 -11.71
CA ASP A 277 9.62 19.51 -12.94
C ASP A 277 8.07 19.47 -12.77
N PRO A 278 7.37 20.61 -12.93
CA PRO A 278 5.93 20.71 -12.66
C PRO A 278 5.08 20.00 -13.72
N LEU A 279 4.05 19.25 -13.28
CA LEU A 279 3.07 18.64 -14.18
C LEU A 279 2.14 19.69 -14.81
N PRO A 280 1.80 19.57 -16.11
CA PRO A 280 0.79 20.42 -16.74
C PRO A 280 -0.60 19.99 -16.27
N LEU A 281 -1.13 20.69 -15.25
CA LEU A 281 -2.47 20.42 -14.72
C LEU A 281 -3.57 21.11 -15.56
N PRO A 282 -4.79 20.53 -15.61
CA PRO A 282 -5.97 21.20 -16.15
C PRO A 282 -6.25 22.55 -15.47
N LYS A 283 -6.95 23.45 -16.17
CA LYS A 283 -7.36 24.74 -15.60
C LYS A 283 -8.47 24.53 -14.58
N GLY A 284 -8.19 24.76 -13.30
CA GLY A 284 -9.17 24.64 -12.22
C GLY A 284 -8.60 23.95 -11.00
N ASN A 285 -9.47 23.46 -10.12
CA ASN A 285 -9.05 22.62 -9.01
C ASN A 285 -8.99 21.16 -9.48
N PHE A 286 -7.78 20.70 -9.84
CA PHE A 286 -7.53 19.35 -10.34
C PHE A 286 -8.11 18.25 -9.42
N LEU A 287 -7.96 18.40 -8.10
CA LEU A 287 -8.50 17.46 -7.11
C LEU A 287 -10.03 17.41 -7.15
N ALA A 288 -10.70 18.54 -7.41
CA ALA A 288 -12.15 18.60 -7.52
C ALA A 288 -12.65 17.98 -8.83
N GLU A 289 -11.95 18.20 -9.94
CA GLU A 289 -12.36 17.76 -11.28
C GLU A 289 -12.06 16.29 -11.58
N MET A 290 -11.03 15.72 -10.95
CA MET A 290 -10.64 14.34 -11.22
C MET A 290 -11.69 13.31 -10.79
N SER A 291 -11.78 12.20 -11.51
CA SER A 291 -12.63 11.06 -11.14
C SER A 291 -11.79 9.91 -10.60
N ILE A 292 -12.05 9.50 -9.35
CA ILE A 292 -11.47 8.29 -8.76
C ILE A 292 -12.27 7.04 -9.22
N GLY A 293 -13.55 7.24 -9.57
CA GLY A 293 -14.50 6.17 -9.86
C GLY A 293 -15.30 5.73 -8.64
N ASP A 294 -16.10 4.68 -8.81
CA ASP A 294 -17.01 4.14 -7.80
C ASP A 294 -16.44 2.88 -7.13
N PRO A 295 -16.53 2.72 -5.79
CA PRO A 295 -16.15 1.48 -5.11
C PRO A 295 -16.94 0.24 -5.58
N VAL A 296 -18.17 0.42 -6.05
CA VAL A 296 -19.06 -0.63 -6.57
C VAL A 296 -18.86 -0.74 -8.09
N ALA A 297 -18.22 -1.83 -8.52
CA ALA A 297 -17.88 -2.04 -9.93
C ALA A 297 -19.10 -1.97 -10.89
N GLU A 298 -20.29 -2.33 -10.44
CA GLU A 298 -21.53 -2.30 -11.25
C GLU A 298 -21.88 -0.88 -11.72
N ASN A 299 -21.59 0.13 -10.89
CA ASN A 299 -21.82 1.54 -11.21
C ASN A 299 -20.85 2.04 -12.29
N GLU A 300 -19.74 1.34 -12.55
CA GLU A 300 -18.71 1.74 -13.51
C GLU A 300 -18.71 0.90 -14.79
N PHE A 301 -19.68 0.01 -15.03
CA PHE A 301 -19.60 -0.95 -16.15
C PHE A 301 -19.40 -0.34 -17.54
N GLN A 302 -19.84 0.90 -17.76
CA GLN A 302 -19.68 1.60 -19.03
C GLN A 302 -18.29 2.24 -19.19
N THR A 303 -17.65 2.68 -18.11
CA THR A 303 -16.41 3.47 -18.13
C THR A 303 -15.19 2.68 -17.70
N LEU A 304 -15.36 1.64 -16.87
CA LEU A 304 -14.28 0.86 -16.26
C LEU A 304 -13.29 0.30 -17.28
N GLY A 305 -13.74 0.01 -18.51
CA GLY A 305 -12.87 -0.52 -19.57
C GLY A 305 -11.69 0.38 -19.93
N SER A 306 -11.82 1.69 -19.74
CA SER A 306 -10.80 2.67 -20.09
C SER A 306 -9.64 2.73 -19.08
N TYR A 307 -9.88 2.37 -17.83
CA TYR A 307 -8.90 2.47 -16.74
C TYR A 307 -8.74 1.16 -15.95
N TYR A 308 -9.26 0.05 -16.45
CA TYR A 308 -9.10 -1.26 -15.82
C TYR A 308 -7.65 -1.77 -15.91
N LEU A 309 -7.11 -2.22 -14.79
CA LEU A 309 -5.81 -2.87 -14.73
C LEU A 309 -5.93 -4.33 -15.19
N ARG A 310 -5.42 -4.63 -16.38
CA ARG A 310 -5.40 -5.99 -16.95
C ARG A 310 -4.26 -6.81 -16.34
N THR A 311 -4.53 -7.51 -15.25
CA THR A 311 -3.58 -8.42 -14.59
C THR A 311 -3.43 -9.76 -15.32
N ASP A 312 -2.47 -10.58 -14.90
CA ASP A 312 -2.32 -11.95 -15.41
C ASP A 312 -3.59 -12.79 -15.20
N GLN A 313 -4.27 -12.65 -14.06
CA GLN A 313 -5.56 -13.32 -13.80
C GLN A 313 -6.61 -12.99 -14.86
N PHE A 314 -6.69 -11.73 -15.28
CA PHE A 314 -7.58 -11.33 -16.39
C PHE A 314 -7.15 -11.97 -17.71
N GLN A 315 -5.85 -12.01 -18.02
CA GLN A 315 -5.35 -12.60 -19.26
C GLN A 315 -5.61 -14.10 -19.33
N ARG A 316 -5.34 -14.83 -18.24
CA ARG A 316 -5.63 -16.27 -18.13
C ARG A 316 -7.12 -16.57 -18.29
N ALA A 317 -7.99 -15.78 -17.66
CA ALA A 317 -9.43 -15.88 -17.85
C ALA A 317 -9.85 -15.57 -19.30
N SER A 318 -9.27 -14.54 -19.90
CA SER A 318 -9.53 -14.19 -21.31
C SER A 318 -9.02 -15.24 -22.30
N ARG A 319 -7.99 -16.02 -21.97
CA ARG A 319 -7.50 -17.12 -22.82
C ARG A 319 -8.27 -18.43 -22.64
N GLY A 320 -9.23 -18.49 -21.70
CA GLY A 320 -9.97 -19.73 -21.42
C GLY A 320 -9.16 -20.74 -20.61
N GLU A 321 -8.06 -20.30 -19.99
CA GLU A 321 -7.18 -21.18 -19.22
C GLU A 321 -7.73 -21.48 -17.83
N VAL A 322 -8.67 -20.67 -17.33
CA VAL A 322 -9.25 -20.81 -15.99
C VAL A 322 -10.77 -20.93 -16.07
N ASN A 323 -11.30 -21.84 -15.26
CA ASN A 323 -12.75 -22.05 -15.16
C ASN A 323 -13.32 -21.46 -13.86
N LEU A 324 -12.43 -21.12 -12.92
CA LEU A 324 -12.81 -20.59 -11.62
C LEU A 324 -12.00 -19.33 -11.30
N VAL A 325 -12.68 -18.25 -10.95
CA VAL A 325 -12.08 -17.01 -10.44
C VAL A 325 -12.49 -16.85 -8.99
N VAL A 326 -11.51 -16.92 -8.09
CA VAL A 326 -11.75 -16.87 -6.65
C VAL A 326 -11.22 -15.56 -6.09
N GLY A 327 -12.01 -14.86 -5.30
CA GLY A 327 -11.57 -13.62 -4.65
C GLY A 327 -12.50 -13.16 -3.55
N ARG A 328 -12.02 -12.30 -2.65
CA ARG A 328 -12.85 -11.75 -1.56
C ARG A 328 -13.89 -10.72 -2.02
N LYS A 329 -14.81 -10.36 -1.13
CA LYS A 329 -15.72 -9.23 -1.33
C LYS A 329 -14.89 -7.94 -1.39
N GLY A 330 -15.07 -7.18 -2.48
CA GLY A 330 -14.27 -5.98 -2.77
C GLY A 330 -12.94 -6.21 -3.49
N ALA A 331 -12.58 -7.47 -3.84
CA ALA A 331 -11.34 -7.79 -4.57
C ALA A 331 -11.40 -7.55 -6.09
N GLY A 332 -12.58 -7.21 -6.64
CA GLY A 332 -12.74 -6.92 -8.07
C GLY A 332 -13.22 -8.09 -8.94
N LYS A 333 -13.87 -9.12 -8.38
CA LYS A 333 -14.48 -10.23 -9.14
C LYS A 333 -15.45 -9.72 -10.23
N THR A 334 -16.43 -8.91 -9.83
CA THR A 334 -17.42 -8.29 -10.72
C THR A 334 -16.79 -7.34 -11.74
N ALA A 335 -15.67 -6.69 -11.39
CA ALA A 335 -14.88 -5.91 -12.34
C ALA A 335 -14.26 -6.81 -13.42
N LEU A 336 -13.59 -7.90 -13.04
CA LEU A 336 -13.03 -8.87 -13.98
C LEU A 336 -14.12 -9.50 -14.86
N PHE A 337 -15.23 -9.91 -14.26
CA PHE A 337 -16.41 -10.42 -14.97
C PHE A 337 -16.89 -9.48 -16.06
N SER A 338 -17.12 -8.20 -15.71
CA SER A 338 -17.61 -7.20 -16.67
C SER A 338 -16.61 -6.94 -17.80
N GLN A 339 -15.31 -6.88 -17.47
CA GLN A 339 -14.26 -6.67 -18.45
C GLN A 339 -14.07 -7.86 -19.39
N LEU A 340 -14.13 -9.08 -18.86
CA LEU A 340 -14.07 -10.31 -19.66
C LEU A 340 -15.27 -10.37 -20.61
N ARG A 341 -16.48 -10.11 -20.09
CA ARG A 341 -17.71 -10.03 -20.88
C ARG A 341 -17.58 -9.03 -22.03
N ASN A 342 -17.15 -7.80 -21.73
CA ASN A 342 -17.02 -6.74 -22.73
C ASN A 342 -15.93 -7.07 -23.77
N ALA A 343 -14.78 -7.57 -23.32
CA ALA A 343 -13.69 -7.98 -24.21
C ALA A 343 -14.12 -9.07 -25.20
N LYS A 344 -14.92 -10.04 -24.74
CA LYS A 344 -15.42 -11.12 -25.60
C LYS A 344 -16.58 -10.69 -26.50
N ARG A 345 -17.43 -9.76 -26.04
CA ARG A 345 -18.53 -9.17 -26.84
C ARG A 345 -18.04 -8.30 -28.00
N ASN A 346 -16.83 -7.76 -27.94
CA ASN A 346 -16.24 -6.99 -29.05
C ASN A 346 -16.20 -7.77 -30.36
N ASN A 347 -16.11 -9.10 -30.30
CA ASN A 347 -16.25 -9.95 -31.48
C ASN A 347 -17.71 -10.40 -31.63
N VAL A 348 -18.36 -9.97 -32.72
CA VAL A 348 -19.77 -10.26 -33.02
C VAL A 348 -20.02 -11.77 -33.25
N GLN A 349 -19.00 -12.56 -33.57
CA GLN A 349 -19.14 -14.01 -33.73
C GLN A 349 -19.08 -14.79 -32.41
N ASN A 350 -18.66 -14.16 -31.31
CA ASN A 350 -18.65 -14.78 -29.99
C ASN A 350 -20.03 -14.74 -29.34
N ILE A 351 -20.43 -15.81 -28.67
CA ILE A 351 -21.65 -15.83 -27.85
C ILE A 351 -21.24 -15.67 -26.40
N VAL A 352 -21.79 -14.66 -25.73
CA VAL A 352 -21.47 -14.36 -24.33
C VAL A 352 -22.76 -14.35 -23.52
N VAL A 353 -22.90 -15.34 -22.66
CA VAL A 353 -24.02 -15.53 -21.75
C VAL A 353 -23.55 -15.11 -20.36
N ASP A 354 -24.12 -14.03 -19.84
CA ASP A 354 -23.90 -13.55 -18.48
C ASP A 354 -25.04 -13.97 -17.56
N LEU A 355 -24.73 -14.82 -16.58
CA LEU A 355 -25.69 -15.33 -15.61
C LEU A 355 -25.36 -14.79 -14.21
N LYS A 356 -26.38 -14.22 -13.57
CA LYS A 356 -26.33 -13.74 -12.18
C LYS A 356 -27.53 -14.32 -11.42
N PRO A 357 -27.45 -15.58 -10.96
CA PRO A 357 -28.50 -16.16 -10.13
C PRO A 357 -28.69 -15.31 -8.87
N GLU A 358 -29.93 -15.01 -8.51
CA GLU A 358 -30.21 -14.39 -7.21
C GLU A 358 -30.37 -15.50 -6.15
N GLY A 359 -29.79 -15.33 -4.97
CA GLY A 359 -29.74 -16.41 -3.97
C GLY A 359 -31.12 -16.85 -3.47
N TYR A 360 -32.14 -15.99 -3.50
CA TYR A 360 -33.51 -16.41 -3.20
C TYR A 360 -34.01 -17.53 -4.14
N GLN A 361 -33.51 -17.59 -5.38
CA GLN A 361 -33.87 -18.61 -6.36
C GLN A 361 -33.26 -19.96 -6.00
N LEU A 362 -32.03 -19.93 -5.48
CA LEU A 362 -31.32 -21.10 -5.00
C LEU A 362 -31.96 -21.63 -3.71
N ILE A 363 -32.41 -20.73 -2.83
CA ILE A 363 -33.21 -21.09 -1.64
C ILE A 363 -34.52 -21.76 -2.05
N ARG A 364 -35.29 -21.17 -2.98
CA ARG A 364 -36.55 -21.79 -3.44
C ARG A 364 -36.34 -23.14 -4.10
N LEU A 365 -35.26 -23.30 -4.87
CA LEU A 365 -34.90 -24.61 -5.42
C LEU A 365 -34.69 -25.65 -4.31
N LYS A 366 -34.04 -25.24 -3.21
CA LYS A 366 -33.88 -26.09 -2.03
C LYS A 366 -35.23 -26.47 -1.42
N GLU A 367 -36.07 -25.50 -1.10
CA GLU A 367 -37.38 -25.70 -0.47
C GLU A 367 -38.35 -26.52 -1.33
N ASP A 368 -38.43 -26.25 -2.63
CA ASP A 368 -39.44 -26.85 -3.51
C ASP A 368 -39.07 -28.28 -3.96
N VAL A 369 -37.78 -28.64 -3.95
CA VAL A 369 -37.28 -29.84 -4.65
C VAL A 369 -36.41 -30.75 -3.78
N LEU A 370 -35.48 -30.21 -2.97
CA LEU A 370 -34.50 -31.04 -2.27
C LEU A 370 -35.09 -31.85 -1.11
N ASP A 371 -36.14 -31.32 -0.47
CA ASP A 371 -36.82 -31.98 0.65
C ASP A 371 -37.46 -33.32 0.27
N TYR A 372 -37.76 -33.53 -1.02
CA TYR A 372 -38.42 -34.75 -1.53
C TYR A 372 -37.45 -35.84 -2.02
N LEU A 373 -36.12 -35.63 -1.93
CA LEU A 373 -35.12 -36.48 -2.58
C LEU A 373 -34.18 -37.19 -1.60
N ALA A 374 -33.75 -38.40 -1.98
CA ALA A 374 -32.68 -39.11 -1.31
C ALA A 374 -31.33 -38.43 -1.58
N ASP A 375 -30.42 -38.42 -0.61
CA ASP A 375 -29.14 -37.69 -0.68
C ASP A 375 -28.32 -38.04 -1.94
N GLY A 376 -28.32 -39.31 -2.35
CA GLY A 376 -27.64 -39.77 -3.56
C GLY A 376 -28.25 -39.28 -4.88
N ALA A 377 -29.53 -38.89 -4.89
CA ALA A 377 -30.24 -38.38 -6.06
C ALA A 377 -30.23 -36.84 -6.17
N ARG A 378 -30.03 -36.14 -5.05
CA ARG A 378 -30.03 -34.66 -4.98
C ARG A 378 -28.98 -34.03 -5.92
N MET A 379 -27.73 -34.47 -5.82
CA MET A 379 -26.63 -33.93 -6.63
C MET A 379 -26.87 -34.15 -8.13
N HIS A 380 -27.34 -35.34 -8.50
CA HIS A 380 -27.63 -35.69 -9.89
C HIS A 380 -28.77 -34.84 -10.47
N LEU A 381 -29.85 -34.64 -9.70
CA LEU A 381 -30.95 -33.77 -10.12
C LEU A 381 -30.49 -32.33 -10.30
N ILE A 382 -29.82 -31.74 -9.29
CA ILE A 382 -29.37 -30.34 -9.34
C ILE A 382 -28.48 -30.13 -10.57
N THR A 383 -27.51 -31.03 -10.79
CA THR A 383 -26.59 -30.94 -11.92
C THR A 383 -27.34 -31.03 -13.25
N ALA A 384 -28.29 -31.97 -13.39
CA ALA A 384 -29.09 -32.14 -14.60
C ALA A 384 -30.05 -30.96 -14.84
N LEU A 385 -30.59 -30.37 -13.78
CA LEU A 385 -31.44 -29.18 -13.86
C LEU A 385 -30.65 -27.97 -14.35
N PHE A 386 -29.49 -27.68 -13.74
CA PHE A 386 -28.63 -26.59 -14.20
C PHE A 386 -28.13 -26.84 -15.62
N GLU A 387 -27.81 -28.09 -15.99
CA GLU A 387 -27.44 -28.44 -17.35
C GLU A 387 -28.54 -28.05 -18.35
N TYR A 388 -29.79 -28.41 -18.05
CA TYR A 388 -30.94 -28.07 -18.88
C TYR A 388 -31.16 -26.55 -18.96
N VAL A 389 -31.12 -25.85 -17.82
CA VAL A 389 -31.27 -24.39 -17.77
C VAL A 389 -30.18 -23.69 -18.57
N PHE A 390 -28.92 -24.10 -18.44
CA PHE A 390 -27.81 -23.50 -19.18
C PHE A 390 -27.95 -23.70 -20.67
N TYR A 391 -28.39 -24.87 -21.13
CA TYR A 391 -28.69 -25.06 -22.55
C TYR A 391 -29.78 -24.11 -23.04
N LEU A 392 -30.85 -23.92 -22.27
CA LEU A 392 -31.90 -22.97 -22.62
C LEU A 392 -31.38 -21.53 -22.67
N GLU A 393 -30.56 -21.10 -21.71
CA GLU A 393 -29.97 -19.75 -21.71
C GLU A 393 -29.07 -19.49 -22.92
N ILE A 394 -28.25 -20.48 -23.29
CA ILE A 394 -27.39 -20.36 -24.46
C ILE A 394 -28.24 -20.30 -25.74
N CYS A 395 -29.29 -21.12 -25.85
CA CYS A 395 -30.23 -21.09 -26.97
C CYS A 395 -30.94 -19.75 -27.06
N TYR A 396 -31.48 -19.26 -25.94
CA TYR A 396 -32.12 -17.95 -25.86
C TYR A 396 -31.15 -16.85 -26.32
N LYS A 397 -29.90 -16.87 -25.84
CA LYS A 397 -28.92 -15.85 -26.21
C LYS A 397 -28.53 -15.87 -27.69
N LEU A 398 -28.47 -17.06 -28.28
CA LEU A 398 -28.26 -17.23 -29.72
C LEU A 398 -29.42 -16.64 -30.52
N LEU A 399 -30.65 -16.98 -30.14
CA LEU A 399 -31.87 -16.51 -30.80
C LEU A 399 -32.02 -14.99 -30.69
N GLU A 400 -31.80 -14.42 -29.50
CA GLU A 400 -31.79 -12.97 -29.27
C GLU A 400 -30.73 -12.28 -30.15
N LYS A 401 -29.51 -12.80 -30.18
CA LYS A 401 -28.39 -12.15 -30.86
C LYS A 401 -28.52 -12.16 -32.38
N ASP A 402 -29.01 -13.25 -32.96
CA ASP A 402 -29.10 -13.43 -34.41
C ASP A 402 -30.51 -13.17 -34.97
N GLN A 403 -31.43 -12.63 -34.16
CA GLN A 403 -32.83 -12.38 -34.55
C GLN A 403 -32.98 -11.63 -35.88
N ASP A 404 -32.17 -10.61 -36.14
CA ASP A 404 -32.21 -9.90 -37.43
C ASP A 404 -31.24 -10.51 -38.45
N ARG A 405 -30.13 -11.08 -37.98
CA ARG A 405 -29.03 -11.56 -38.81
C ARG A 405 -29.39 -12.85 -39.54
N HIS A 406 -30.16 -13.74 -38.92
CA HIS A 406 -30.51 -15.03 -39.52
C HIS A 406 -31.33 -14.89 -40.81
N ILE A 407 -32.13 -13.83 -40.94
CA ILE A 407 -32.92 -13.53 -42.15
C ILE A 407 -31.99 -13.16 -43.32
N ARG A 408 -30.85 -12.55 -43.03
CA ARG A 408 -29.91 -12.01 -44.03
C ARG A 408 -28.76 -12.94 -44.37
N ASP A 409 -28.43 -13.89 -43.50
CA ASP A 409 -27.38 -14.90 -43.72
C ASP A 409 -28.01 -16.28 -43.96
N PRO A 410 -27.98 -16.80 -45.20
CA PRO A 410 -28.53 -18.12 -45.52
C PRO A 410 -27.96 -19.26 -44.68
N ARG A 411 -26.72 -19.11 -44.16
CA ARG A 411 -26.09 -20.13 -43.31
C ARG A 411 -26.75 -20.23 -41.94
N LEU A 412 -27.35 -19.14 -41.46
CA LEU A 412 -28.01 -19.07 -40.16
C LEU A 412 -29.51 -19.38 -40.25
N TYR A 413 -30.14 -19.18 -41.40
CA TYR A 413 -31.61 -19.27 -41.53
C TYR A 413 -32.18 -20.62 -41.07
N GLU A 414 -31.68 -21.73 -41.61
CA GLU A 414 -32.16 -23.06 -41.23
C GLU A 414 -31.78 -23.44 -39.80
N LEU A 415 -30.54 -23.13 -39.38
CA LEU A 415 -30.06 -23.39 -38.02
C LEU A 415 -30.90 -22.64 -36.99
N TYR A 416 -31.26 -21.38 -37.26
CA TYR A 416 -32.08 -20.54 -36.39
C TYR A 416 -33.50 -21.05 -36.28
N ASN A 417 -34.15 -21.39 -37.40
CA ASN A 417 -35.51 -21.89 -37.37
C ASN A 417 -35.60 -23.23 -36.63
N ASN A 418 -34.64 -24.14 -36.87
CA ASN A 418 -34.54 -25.41 -36.15
C ASN A 418 -34.32 -25.17 -34.64
N LEU A 419 -33.36 -24.30 -34.26
CA LEU A 419 -33.11 -23.99 -32.87
C LEU A 419 -34.33 -23.33 -32.19
N GLN A 420 -35.04 -22.45 -32.89
CA GLN A 420 -36.24 -21.78 -32.39
C GLN A 420 -37.39 -22.76 -32.19
N GLU A 421 -37.62 -23.68 -33.13
CA GLU A 421 -38.65 -24.72 -33.02
C GLU A 421 -38.38 -25.62 -31.82
N VAL A 422 -37.14 -26.11 -31.70
CA VAL A 422 -36.73 -26.96 -30.58
C VAL A 422 -36.81 -26.21 -29.25
N TYR A 423 -36.38 -24.94 -29.20
CA TYR A 423 -36.48 -24.10 -28.00
C TYR A 423 -37.94 -23.88 -27.56
N LYS A 424 -38.85 -23.56 -28.49
CA LYS A 424 -40.29 -23.39 -28.21
C LYS A 424 -41.00 -24.69 -27.84
N SER A 425 -40.52 -25.82 -28.35
CA SER A 425 -41.05 -27.15 -27.99
C SER A 425 -40.62 -27.60 -26.59
N GLY A 426 -39.51 -27.06 -26.08
CA GLY A 426 -39.12 -27.20 -24.68
C GLY A 426 -40.07 -26.44 -23.77
N ALA A 427 -40.04 -26.74 -22.47
CA ALA A 427 -40.73 -25.94 -21.44
C ALA A 427 -40.04 -24.57 -21.24
N ALA A 428 -39.67 -23.90 -22.33
CA ALA A 428 -39.12 -22.57 -22.34
C ALA A 428 -40.27 -21.58 -22.10
N GLY A 429 -40.52 -21.28 -20.82
CA GLY A 429 -41.38 -20.16 -20.46
C GLY A 429 -40.82 -18.83 -21.00
N GLU A 430 -41.71 -17.87 -21.25
CA GLU A 430 -41.31 -16.48 -21.41
C GLU A 430 -40.75 -15.97 -20.08
N GLY A 431 -39.60 -15.31 -20.12
CA GLY A 431 -38.97 -14.74 -18.92
C GLY A 431 -37.45 -14.69 -18.93
N ASP A 432 -36.87 -14.14 -17.88
CA ASP A 432 -35.42 -14.16 -17.65
C ASP A 432 -34.96 -15.51 -17.04
N PHE A 433 -33.65 -15.65 -16.78
CA PHE A 433 -33.07 -16.87 -16.16
C PHE A 433 -33.80 -17.27 -14.86
N SER A 434 -34.17 -16.28 -14.06
CA SER A 434 -34.83 -16.43 -12.76
C SER A 434 -36.21 -17.06 -12.92
N GLU A 435 -37.01 -16.52 -13.85
CA GLU A 435 -38.36 -16.97 -14.13
C GLU A 435 -38.34 -18.38 -14.75
N ARG A 436 -37.38 -18.66 -15.65
CA ARG A 436 -37.19 -20.01 -16.20
C ARG A 436 -36.81 -21.04 -15.15
N LEU A 437 -35.84 -20.72 -14.29
CA LEU A 437 -35.41 -21.62 -13.21
C LEU A 437 -36.57 -21.92 -12.25
N GLN A 438 -37.35 -20.90 -11.87
CA GLN A 438 -38.51 -21.08 -11.00
C GLN A 438 -39.64 -21.86 -11.67
N GLY A 439 -39.92 -21.60 -12.95
CA GLY A 439 -40.92 -22.34 -13.71
C GLY A 439 -40.59 -23.83 -13.73
N LEU A 440 -39.33 -24.16 -14.05
CA LEU A 440 -38.86 -25.54 -14.06
C LEU A 440 -38.89 -26.19 -12.67
N SER A 441 -38.50 -25.45 -11.63
CA SER A 441 -38.60 -25.93 -10.23
C SER A 441 -40.05 -26.26 -9.86
N ARG A 442 -41.01 -25.37 -10.18
CA ARG A 442 -42.45 -25.59 -9.93
C ARG A 442 -43.03 -26.72 -10.76
N ASP A 443 -42.65 -26.86 -12.03
CA ASP A 443 -43.10 -27.94 -12.89
C ASP A 443 -42.59 -29.29 -12.40
N LEU A 444 -41.34 -29.35 -11.93
CA LEU A 444 -40.78 -30.52 -11.26
C LEU A 444 -41.55 -30.82 -9.97
N ALA A 445 -41.68 -29.85 -9.05
CA ALA A 445 -42.42 -29.98 -7.79
C ALA A 445 -43.86 -30.48 -8.01
N SER A 446 -44.59 -29.91 -8.97
CA SER A 446 -45.96 -30.31 -9.29
C SER A 446 -46.04 -31.70 -9.93
N SER A 447 -45.06 -32.06 -10.77
CA SER A 447 -44.94 -33.40 -11.34
C SER A 447 -44.66 -34.44 -10.25
N PHE A 448 -43.85 -34.09 -9.24
CA PHE A 448 -43.63 -34.93 -8.06
C PHE A 448 -44.92 -35.13 -7.27
N GLN A 449 -45.61 -34.05 -6.91
CA GLN A 449 -46.87 -34.12 -6.15
C GLN A 449 -47.95 -34.94 -6.89
N LYS A 450 -48.10 -34.75 -8.21
CA LYS A 450 -49.08 -35.49 -9.01
C LYS A 450 -48.80 -36.99 -9.11
N ARG A 451 -47.52 -37.39 -9.14
CA ARG A 451 -47.12 -38.79 -9.34
C ARG A 451 -47.11 -39.60 -8.03
N PHE A 452 -46.99 -38.95 -6.86
CA PHE A 452 -46.76 -39.63 -5.56
C PHE A 452 -47.57 -39.10 -4.35
N GLY A 453 -48.54 -38.20 -4.57
CA GLY A 453 -49.22 -37.36 -3.56
C GLY A 453 -49.99 -38.01 -2.39
N THR A 454 -49.68 -39.24 -1.95
CA THR A 454 -50.32 -39.86 -0.77
C THR A 454 -49.39 -40.70 0.13
N THR A 455 -48.08 -40.80 -0.13
CA THR A 455 -47.18 -41.62 0.71
C THR A 455 -45.95 -40.81 1.13
N SER A 456 -45.87 -40.43 2.41
CA SER A 456 -44.89 -39.48 2.96
C SER A 456 -43.44 -39.98 3.08
N ASP A 457 -43.15 -41.24 2.74
CA ASP A 457 -41.85 -41.89 3.03
C ASP A 457 -41.05 -42.36 1.81
N GLN A 458 -41.54 -42.14 0.57
CA GLN A 458 -40.80 -42.54 -0.64
C GLN A 458 -39.96 -41.39 -1.17
N ARG A 459 -38.63 -41.51 -1.03
CA ARG A 459 -37.63 -40.63 -1.66
C ARG A 459 -37.24 -41.18 -3.04
N LEU A 460 -37.11 -40.30 -4.03
CA LEU A 460 -36.80 -40.72 -5.41
C LEU A 460 -35.36 -41.19 -5.60
N THR A 461 -35.20 -42.13 -6.51
CA THR A 461 -33.89 -42.58 -7.01
C THR A 461 -33.38 -41.67 -8.14
N ALA A 462 -32.06 -41.69 -8.38
CA ALA A 462 -31.44 -40.90 -9.44
C ALA A 462 -32.01 -41.23 -10.84
N ALA A 463 -32.49 -42.46 -11.08
CA ALA A 463 -33.05 -42.88 -12.37
C ALA A 463 -34.42 -42.24 -12.65
N GLU A 464 -35.31 -42.19 -11.65
CA GLU A 464 -36.65 -41.61 -11.76
C GLU A 464 -36.59 -40.08 -11.96
N VAL A 465 -35.63 -39.46 -11.27
CA VAL A 465 -35.22 -38.06 -11.42
C VAL A 465 -34.77 -37.76 -12.86
N THR A 466 -33.95 -38.64 -13.43
CA THR A 466 -33.40 -38.51 -14.78
C THR A 466 -34.52 -38.59 -15.82
N GLU A 467 -35.50 -39.48 -15.64
CA GLU A 467 -36.68 -39.60 -16.50
C GLU A 467 -37.57 -38.33 -16.47
N LEU A 468 -37.70 -37.71 -15.30
CA LEU A 468 -38.50 -36.49 -15.13
C LEU A 468 -37.89 -35.27 -15.82
N ILE A 469 -36.57 -35.09 -15.75
CA ILE A 469 -35.88 -34.03 -16.50
C ILE A 469 -35.88 -34.34 -18.01
N HIS A 470 -35.61 -35.58 -18.40
CA HIS A 470 -35.52 -35.98 -19.82
C HIS A 470 -36.86 -36.08 -20.55
N LYS A 471 -38.00 -35.84 -19.89
CA LYS A 471 -39.23 -35.49 -20.61
C LYS A 471 -39.08 -34.21 -21.42
N HIS A 472 -38.18 -33.33 -21.01
CA HIS A 472 -37.80 -32.18 -21.81
C HIS A 472 -36.69 -32.60 -22.78
N ASN A 473 -36.81 -32.16 -24.03
CA ASN A 473 -36.11 -32.68 -25.19
C ASN A 473 -34.62 -32.27 -25.25
N ILE A 474 -33.86 -32.50 -24.17
CA ILE A 474 -32.48 -32.01 -23.97
C ILE A 474 -31.52 -32.52 -25.06
N ARG A 475 -31.76 -33.73 -25.57
CA ARG A 475 -30.95 -34.30 -26.64
C ARG A 475 -31.13 -33.51 -27.95
N ASP A 476 -32.36 -33.12 -28.24
CA ASP A 476 -32.71 -32.36 -29.44
C ASP A 476 -32.21 -30.92 -29.31
N ILE A 477 -32.39 -30.29 -28.14
CA ILE A 477 -31.84 -28.97 -27.82
C ILE A 477 -30.32 -28.99 -28.00
N ARG A 478 -29.64 -29.98 -27.41
CA ARG A 478 -28.18 -30.10 -27.49
C ARG A 478 -27.71 -30.27 -28.92
N LYS A 479 -28.38 -31.12 -29.72
CA LYS A 479 -28.02 -31.33 -31.12
C LYS A 479 -28.20 -30.05 -31.93
N ALA A 480 -29.37 -29.42 -31.84
CA ALA A 480 -29.65 -28.16 -32.53
C ALA A 480 -28.67 -27.05 -32.12
N LEU A 481 -28.33 -26.98 -30.83
CA LEU A 481 -27.33 -26.05 -30.31
C LEU A 481 -25.94 -26.33 -30.89
N SER A 482 -25.47 -27.57 -30.85
CA SER A 482 -24.16 -27.97 -31.39
C SER A 482 -24.04 -27.65 -32.87
N ASP A 483 -25.07 -27.97 -33.65
CA ASP A 483 -25.13 -27.64 -35.08
C ASP A 483 -25.06 -26.10 -35.29
N TYR A 484 -25.77 -25.33 -34.46
CA TYR A 484 -25.72 -23.86 -34.50
C TYR A 484 -24.35 -23.29 -34.10
N LEU A 485 -23.68 -23.87 -33.11
CA LEU A 485 -22.38 -23.39 -32.63
C LEU A 485 -21.27 -23.55 -33.68
N SER A 486 -21.43 -24.45 -34.66
CA SER A 486 -20.46 -24.66 -35.74
C SER A 486 -20.20 -23.41 -36.60
N VAL A 487 -21.13 -22.46 -36.63
CA VAL A 487 -21.01 -21.18 -37.36
C VAL A 487 -20.63 -20.00 -36.45
N LYS A 488 -20.27 -20.28 -35.19
CA LYS A 488 -19.80 -19.30 -34.21
C LYS A 488 -18.33 -19.53 -33.88
N GLU A 489 -17.66 -18.48 -33.42
CA GLU A 489 -16.22 -18.55 -33.13
C GLU A 489 -15.95 -19.09 -31.73
N SER A 490 -16.64 -18.57 -30.71
CA SER A 490 -16.50 -19.08 -29.34
C SER A 490 -17.75 -18.80 -28.50
N VAL A 491 -17.96 -19.62 -27.46
CA VAL A 491 -19.04 -19.45 -26.47
C VAL A 491 -18.43 -19.25 -25.08
N TRP A 492 -18.92 -18.22 -24.40
CA TRP A 492 -18.49 -17.83 -23.05
C TRP A 492 -19.70 -17.78 -22.13
N VAL A 493 -19.74 -18.66 -21.14
CA VAL A 493 -20.76 -18.65 -20.09
C VAL A 493 -20.12 -18.16 -18.81
N LEU A 494 -20.56 -17.01 -18.31
CA LEU A 494 -19.96 -16.31 -17.18
C LEU A 494 -20.96 -16.27 -16.02
N PHE A 495 -20.53 -16.70 -14.83
CA PHE A 495 -21.37 -16.73 -13.63
C PHE A 495 -20.80 -15.80 -12.56
N ASP A 496 -21.53 -14.76 -12.17
CA ASP A 496 -21.16 -13.86 -11.07
C ASP A 496 -22.28 -13.79 -10.02
N ASN A 497 -21.95 -13.25 -8.85
CA ASN A 497 -22.92 -12.98 -7.78
C ASN A 497 -23.59 -14.23 -7.17
N LEU A 498 -22.93 -15.40 -7.29
CA LEU A 498 -23.38 -16.68 -6.73
C LEU A 498 -23.41 -16.71 -5.20
N ASP A 499 -22.98 -15.65 -4.55
CA ASP A 499 -22.85 -15.45 -3.12
C ASP A 499 -23.93 -14.56 -2.49
N LYS A 500 -24.73 -13.84 -3.29
CA LYS A 500 -25.77 -12.94 -2.76
C LYS A 500 -27.10 -13.67 -2.63
N GLY A 501 -27.47 -14.00 -1.39
CA GLY A 501 -28.79 -14.51 -1.01
C GLY A 501 -28.77 -15.89 -0.36
N TRP A 502 -27.66 -16.27 0.26
CA TRP A 502 -27.60 -17.39 1.21
C TRP A 502 -28.02 -16.91 2.60
N SER A 503 -28.49 -17.83 3.45
CA SER A 503 -29.06 -17.48 4.75
C SER A 503 -28.09 -16.72 5.67
N SER A 504 -28.64 -15.87 6.54
CA SER A 504 -27.93 -15.15 7.61
C SER A 504 -27.38 -16.05 8.73
N HIS A 505 -27.32 -17.37 8.51
CA HIS A 505 -26.80 -18.37 9.44
C HIS A 505 -25.56 -19.08 8.87
N GLY A 506 -24.99 -18.55 7.79
CA GLY A 506 -23.91 -19.19 7.04
C GLY A 506 -24.40 -20.11 5.91
N LEU A 507 -23.44 -20.71 5.20
CA LEU A 507 -23.70 -21.68 4.13
C LEU A 507 -24.11 -23.01 4.75
N THR A 508 -25.28 -23.51 4.37
CA THR A 508 -25.73 -24.87 4.70
C THR A 508 -25.11 -25.90 3.76
N ASP A 509 -25.08 -27.18 4.14
CA ASP A 509 -24.59 -28.26 3.28
C ASP A 509 -25.34 -28.32 1.93
N ASP A 510 -26.64 -27.97 1.95
CA ASP A 510 -27.45 -27.89 0.72
C ASP A 510 -27.03 -26.72 -0.18
N ASP A 511 -26.59 -25.59 0.38
CA ASP A 511 -26.11 -24.44 -0.40
C ASP A 511 -24.81 -24.80 -1.13
N ILE A 512 -23.92 -25.49 -0.43
CA ILE A 512 -22.69 -26.06 -1.01
C ILE A 512 -23.05 -27.06 -2.10
N LEU A 513 -24.05 -27.91 -1.88
CA LEU A 513 -24.53 -28.88 -2.88
C LEU A 513 -25.06 -28.21 -4.14
N ILE A 514 -25.84 -27.13 -4.01
CA ILE A 514 -26.37 -26.36 -5.15
C ILE A 514 -25.23 -25.74 -5.96
N LEU A 515 -24.29 -25.08 -5.29
CA LEU A 515 -23.11 -24.49 -5.93
C LEU A 515 -22.26 -25.55 -6.64
N ARG A 516 -22.07 -26.69 -5.99
CA ARG A 516 -21.37 -27.84 -6.57
C ARG A 516 -22.06 -28.31 -7.86
N GLY A 517 -23.38 -28.50 -7.80
CA GLY A 517 -24.16 -28.94 -8.96
C GLY A 517 -24.14 -27.93 -10.11
N LEU A 518 -24.16 -26.63 -9.81
CA LEU A 518 -24.00 -25.55 -10.78
C LEU A 518 -22.65 -25.64 -11.49
N ILE A 519 -21.56 -25.73 -10.73
CA ILE A 519 -20.20 -25.78 -11.28
C ILE A 519 -19.99 -27.07 -12.07
N ASP A 520 -20.44 -28.22 -11.55
CA ASP A 520 -20.31 -29.50 -12.24
C ASP A 520 -21.13 -29.54 -13.53
N ALA A 521 -22.32 -28.92 -13.57
CA ALA A 521 -23.11 -28.75 -14.79
C ALA A 521 -22.38 -27.88 -15.82
N ALA A 522 -21.82 -26.74 -15.39
CA ALA A 522 -21.06 -25.85 -16.27
C ALA A 522 -19.85 -26.57 -16.90
N ARG A 523 -19.14 -27.39 -16.12
CA ARG A 523 -18.02 -28.21 -16.64
C ARG A 523 -18.47 -29.31 -17.56
N LYS A 524 -19.58 -29.98 -17.25
CA LYS A 524 -20.12 -31.06 -18.07
C LYS A 524 -20.46 -30.54 -19.47
N ILE A 525 -21.15 -29.40 -19.56
CA ILE A 525 -21.46 -28.73 -20.84
C ILE A 525 -20.18 -28.32 -21.55
N GLN A 526 -19.22 -27.70 -20.85
CA GLN A 526 -17.96 -27.27 -21.45
C GLN A 526 -17.20 -28.45 -22.07
N ARG A 527 -16.98 -29.53 -21.32
CA ARG A 527 -16.29 -30.74 -21.84
C ARG A 527 -17.03 -31.36 -23.01
N GLN A 528 -18.35 -31.40 -22.95
CA GLN A 528 -19.17 -31.96 -24.00
C GLN A 528 -19.06 -31.15 -25.30
N MET A 529 -19.24 -29.84 -25.25
CA MET A 529 -19.14 -28.97 -26.43
C MET A 529 -17.73 -28.93 -27.00
N GLN A 530 -16.69 -28.96 -26.15
CA GLN A 530 -15.30 -29.07 -26.59
C GLN A 530 -15.01 -30.41 -27.29
N SER A 531 -15.59 -31.52 -26.82
CA SER A 531 -15.47 -32.82 -27.49
C SER A 531 -16.11 -32.84 -28.88
N GLU A 532 -17.14 -32.00 -29.08
CA GLU A 532 -17.79 -31.75 -30.37
C GLU A 532 -17.07 -30.67 -31.21
N ARG A 533 -15.85 -30.28 -30.80
CA ARG A 533 -14.93 -29.32 -31.45
C ARG A 533 -15.38 -27.85 -31.44
N HIS A 534 -16.21 -27.46 -30.49
CA HIS A 534 -16.58 -26.06 -30.27
C HIS A 534 -15.62 -25.39 -29.27
N ASP A 535 -15.21 -24.15 -29.53
CA ASP A 535 -14.51 -23.33 -28.52
C ASP A 535 -15.51 -22.84 -27.46
N PHE A 536 -15.56 -23.54 -26.34
CA PHE A 536 -16.55 -23.34 -25.29
C PHE A 536 -15.84 -23.14 -23.93
N ASN A 537 -16.18 -22.06 -23.24
CA ASN A 537 -15.53 -21.66 -21.98
C ASN A 537 -16.59 -21.29 -20.93
N CYS A 538 -16.51 -21.92 -19.76
CA CYS A 538 -17.31 -21.56 -18.59
C CYS A 538 -16.40 -20.94 -17.53
N VAL A 539 -16.76 -19.75 -17.03
CA VAL A 539 -16.00 -19.09 -15.96
C VAL A 539 -16.93 -18.76 -14.80
N VAL A 540 -16.65 -19.35 -13.64
CA VAL A 540 -17.43 -19.18 -12.42
C VAL A 540 -16.66 -18.29 -11.44
N PHE A 541 -17.30 -17.22 -10.97
CA PHE A 541 -16.74 -16.28 -10.01
C PHE A 541 -17.27 -16.59 -8.60
N VAL A 542 -16.37 -16.91 -7.67
CA VAL A 542 -16.73 -17.41 -6.33
C VAL A 542 -15.94 -16.66 -5.26
N ARG A 543 -16.52 -16.51 -4.06
CA ARG A 543 -15.79 -15.99 -2.90
C ARG A 543 -14.76 -16.99 -2.36
N ASN A 544 -13.71 -16.49 -1.70
CA ASN A 544 -12.66 -17.35 -1.11
C ASN A 544 -13.22 -18.30 -0.03
N ASP A 545 -14.13 -17.86 0.82
CA ASP A 545 -14.73 -18.66 1.89
C ASP A 545 -15.61 -19.78 1.33
N VAL A 546 -16.49 -19.44 0.37
CA VAL A 546 -17.31 -20.42 -0.36
C VAL A 546 -16.42 -21.46 -1.05
N TYR A 547 -15.32 -21.04 -1.67
CA TYR A 547 -14.40 -21.94 -2.34
C TYR A 547 -13.68 -22.88 -1.37
N GLN A 548 -13.30 -22.42 -0.18
CA GLN A 548 -12.69 -23.29 0.85
C GLN A 548 -13.66 -24.42 1.24
N LEU A 549 -14.92 -24.10 1.47
CA LEU A 549 -15.97 -25.09 1.77
C LEU A 549 -16.17 -26.09 0.63
N LEU A 550 -16.13 -25.64 -0.63
CA LEU A 550 -16.20 -26.54 -1.80
C LEU A 550 -15.03 -27.54 -1.85
N VAL A 551 -13.82 -27.10 -1.53
CA VAL A 551 -12.62 -27.95 -1.50
C VAL A 551 -12.65 -28.94 -0.34
N GLU A 552 -13.17 -28.53 0.81
CA GLU A 552 -13.35 -29.41 1.97
C GLU A 552 -14.40 -30.50 1.69
N ALA A 553 -15.49 -30.15 1.00
CA ALA A 553 -16.51 -31.10 0.58
C ALA A 553 -16.03 -32.05 -0.53
N SER A 554 -15.12 -31.61 -1.42
CA SER A 554 -14.54 -32.46 -2.46
C SER A 554 -13.17 -31.98 -2.93
N ALA A 555 -12.17 -32.86 -2.79
CA ALA A 555 -10.78 -32.58 -3.19
C ALA A 555 -10.58 -32.33 -4.70
N ASP A 556 -11.54 -32.68 -5.55
CA ASP A 556 -11.43 -32.47 -6.99
C ASP A 556 -11.45 -30.99 -7.37
N TYR A 557 -12.12 -30.14 -6.59
CA TYR A 557 -12.10 -28.68 -6.72
C TYR A 557 -10.73 -28.06 -6.44
N GLY A 558 -9.85 -28.79 -5.75
CA GLY A 558 -8.46 -28.38 -5.51
C GLY A 558 -7.55 -28.57 -6.72
N LYS A 559 -7.93 -29.39 -7.71
CA LYS A 559 -7.11 -29.74 -8.89
C LYS A 559 -7.40 -28.86 -10.11
N GLU A 560 -8.30 -27.91 -9.98
CA GLU A 560 -8.78 -27.12 -11.10
C GLU A 560 -7.94 -25.92 -11.42
N SER A 561 -7.97 -25.53 -12.71
CA SER A 561 -7.36 -24.30 -13.14
C SER A 561 -8.17 -23.11 -12.62
N ARG A 562 -7.58 -22.43 -11.63
CA ARG A 562 -8.15 -21.25 -10.98
C ARG A 562 -7.26 -20.03 -11.16
N ALA A 563 -7.89 -18.86 -11.13
CA ALA A 563 -7.24 -17.58 -10.92
C ALA A 563 -7.68 -17.01 -9.57
N THR A 564 -6.71 -16.72 -8.69
CA THR A 564 -6.99 -16.10 -7.39
C THR A 564 -6.75 -14.58 -7.48
N LEU A 565 -7.76 -13.80 -7.11
CA LEU A 565 -7.71 -12.34 -7.04
C LEU A 565 -7.33 -11.89 -5.64
N ASP A 566 -6.03 -11.95 -5.35
CA ASP A 566 -5.45 -11.43 -4.12
C ASP A 566 -4.57 -10.22 -4.43
N TRP A 567 -4.83 -9.10 -3.76
CA TRP A 567 -4.11 -7.85 -3.95
C TRP A 567 -3.01 -7.71 -2.90
N THR A 568 -2.08 -8.65 -2.86
CA THR A 568 -0.99 -8.66 -1.87
C THR A 568 0.13 -7.66 -2.17
N ASP A 569 0.21 -7.19 -3.42
CA ASP A 569 1.20 -6.23 -3.88
C ASP A 569 0.65 -4.81 -3.84
N SER A 570 1.26 -3.95 -3.00
CA SER A 570 0.90 -2.54 -2.90
C SER A 570 1.14 -1.77 -4.20
N ASP A 571 2.13 -2.16 -5.01
CA ASP A 571 2.43 -1.45 -6.26
C ASP A 571 1.38 -1.74 -7.34
N LEU A 572 0.76 -2.92 -7.29
CA LEU A 572 -0.39 -3.26 -8.13
C LEU A 572 -1.62 -2.40 -7.78
N LEU A 573 -1.83 -2.11 -6.48
CA LEU A 573 -2.85 -1.15 -6.02
C LEU A 573 -2.54 0.30 -6.46
N ARG A 574 -1.26 0.72 -6.41
CA ARG A 574 -0.82 2.03 -6.93
C ARG A 574 -1.07 2.16 -8.42
N GLU A 575 -0.76 1.14 -9.21
CA GLU A 575 -1.00 1.16 -10.66
C GLU A 575 -2.50 1.21 -10.97
N MET A 576 -3.33 0.50 -10.20
CA MET A 576 -4.79 0.56 -10.32
C MET A 576 -5.32 1.98 -10.03
N LEU A 577 -4.84 2.63 -8.97
CA LEU A 577 -5.16 4.02 -8.69
C LEU A 577 -4.63 4.96 -9.78
N ARG A 578 -3.38 4.78 -10.23
CA ARG A 578 -2.76 5.60 -11.29
C ARG A 578 -3.65 5.66 -12.51
N LYS A 579 -4.09 4.50 -13.03
CA LYS A 579 -4.97 4.41 -14.20
C LYS A 579 -6.29 5.17 -14.02
N ARG A 580 -6.85 5.15 -12.82
CA ARG A 580 -8.07 5.91 -12.48
C ARG A 580 -7.80 7.42 -12.42
N LEU A 581 -6.74 7.83 -11.73
CA LEU A 581 -6.42 9.24 -11.49
C LEU A 581 -5.99 10.00 -12.75
N ILE A 582 -5.32 9.33 -13.70
CA ILE A 582 -4.92 9.96 -14.97
C ILE A 582 -6.06 9.98 -15.99
N TYR A 583 -7.10 9.15 -15.80
CA TYR A 583 -8.17 8.99 -16.77
C TYR A 583 -8.79 10.34 -17.13
N ASN A 584 -8.85 10.64 -18.42
CA ASN A 584 -9.36 11.89 -19.02
C ASN A 584 -8.67 13.19 -18.57
N SER A 585 -7.61 13.12 -17.75
CA SER A 585 -7.04 14.30 -17.11
C SER A 585 -5.54 14.47 -17.35
N LEU A 586 -4.79 13.37 -17.51
CA LEU A 586 -3.34 13.37 -17.71
C LEU A 586 -2.92 12.32 -18.75
N PRO A 587 -1.73 12.44 -19.36
CA PRO A 587 -1.22 11.43 -20.30
C PRO A 587 -1.04 10.04 -19.65
N ASP A 588 -1.30 8.97 -20.42
CA ASP A 588 -1.20 7.58 -19.97
C ASP A 588 0.19 7.19 -19.44
N SER A 589 1.25 7.87 -19.89
CA SER A 589 2.64 7.64 -19.46
C SER A 589 3.01 8.32 -18.14
N THR A 590 2.09 9.08 -17.53
CA THR A 590 2.40 9.82 -16.30
C THR A 590 2.63 8.86 -15.12
N PRO A 591 3.78 8.92 -14.42
CA PRO A 591 4.07 8.07 -13.26
C PRO A 591 3.15 8.34 -12.07
N PHE A 592 2.87 7.32 -11.25
CA PHE A 592 1.97 7.42 -10.10
C PHE A 592 2.42 8.50 -9.12
N GLU A 593 3.71 8.54 -8.80
CA GLU A 593 4.30 9.45 -7.80
C GLU A 593 4.06 10.91 -8.18
N ARG A 594 4.11 11.22 -9.49
CA ARG A 594 3.84 12.57 -9.98
C ARG A 594 2.37 12.94 -9.86
N VAL A 595 1.45 12.02 -10.17
CA VAL A 595 0.01 12.26 -10.05
C VAL A 595 -0.37 12.44 -8.58
N TRP A 596 0.14 11.55 -7.72
CA TRP A 596 -0.13 11.52 -6.29
C TRP A 596 0.28 12.82 -5.60
N ALA A 597 1.46 13.32 -5.94
CA ALA A 597 2.00 14.60 -5.48
C ALA A 597 1.10 15.82 -5.75
N GLN A 598 0.30 15.78 -6.81
CA GLN A 598 -0.57 16.91 -7.17
C GLN A 598 -1.86 16.95 -6.38
N ILE A 599 -2.27 15.82 -5.79
CA ILE A 599 -3.57 15.66 -5.15
C ILE A 599 -3.46 15.49 -3.64
N CYS A 600 -2.26 15.25 -3.13
CA CYS A 600 -2.05 14.83 -1.76
C CYS A 600 -0.68 15.29 -1.23
N ILE A 601 -0.59 15.59 0.06
CA ILE A 601 0.70 15.72 0.76
C ILE A 601 1.50 14.41 0.68
N SER A 602 2.82 14.47 0.71
CA SER A 602 3.65 13.28 0.53
C SER A 602 3.62 12.34 1.74
N HIS A 603 3.51 12.89 2.96
CA HIS A 603 3.56 12.13 4.20
C HIS A 603 2.46 12.53 5.18
N PHE A 604 1.96 11.56 5.95
CA PHE A 604 1.05 11.75 7.07
C PHE A 604 1.51 10.86 8.22
N ARG A 605 1.74 11.45 9.41
CA ARG A 605 2.30 10.75 10.60
C ARG A 605 3.58 9.95 10.30
N GLY A 606 4.45 10.50 9.44
CA GLY A 606 5.73 9.89 9.05
C GLY A 606 5.62 8.66 8.13
N GLU A 607 4.44 8.36 7.60
CA GLU A 607 4.21 7.36 6.56
C GLU A 607 3.93 8.05 5.22
N GLU A 608 4.45 7.50 4.12
CA GLU A 608 4.11 7.98 2.77
C GLU A 608 2.61 7.77 2.52
N THR A 609 1.91 8.81 2.07
CA THR A 609 0.44 8.85 2.11
C THR A 609 -0.25 7.78 1.26
N SER A 610 0.32 7.37 0.12
CA SER A 610 -0.25 6.26 -0.65
C SER A 610 -0.10 4.92 0.09
N GLN A 611 1.04 4.67 0.74
CA GLN A 611 1.20 3.49 1.59
C GLN A 611 0.26 3.54 2.80
N PHE A 612 0.13 4.70 3.45
CA PHE A 612 -0.71 4.90 4.61
C PHE A 612 -2.17 4.44 4.36
N ILE A 613 -2.74 4.82 3.20
CA ILE A 613 -4.10 4.41 2.83
C ILE A 613 -4.18 2.96 2.34
N ILE A 614 -3.14 2.44 1.68
CA ILE A 614 -3.09 1.05 1.23
C ILE A 614 -3.12 0.11 2.44
N ASP A 615 -2.31 0.37 3.45
CA ASP A 615 -2.24 -0.44 4.68
C ASP A 615 -3.57 -0.44 5.46
N ARG A 616 -4.38 0.62 5.28
CA ARG A 616 -5.71 0.79 5.90
C ARG A 616 -6.87 0.40 4.98
N SER A 617 -6.57 -0.11 3.79
CA SER A 617 -7.59 -0.57 2.81
C SER A 617 -7.97 -2.04 2.94
N LEU A 618 -7.43 -2.77 3.93
CA LEU A 618 -7.49 -4.24 4.01
C LEU A 618 -6.91 -4.96 2.78
N MET A 619 -6.04 -4.27 2.03
CA MET A 619 -5.52 -4.71 0.73
C MET A 619 -6.65 -5.03 -0.27
N ARG A 620 -7.66 -4.16 -0.37
CA ARG A 620 -8.79 -4.32 -1.31
C ARG A 620 -9.02 -3.06 -2.15
N PRO A 621 -9.14 -3.16 -3.49
CA PRO A 621 -9.40 -2.02 -4.37
C PRO A 621 -10.60 -1.18 -3.96
N ARG A 622 -11.73 -1.82 -3.62
CA ARG A 622 -12.97 -1.14 -3.19
C ARG A 622 -12.72 -0.22 -1.99
N ASN A 623 -12.04 -0.75 -0.98
CA ASN A 623 -11.78 -0.04 0.27
C ASN A 623 -10.75 1.08 0.07
N LEU A 624 -9.75 0.87 -0.78
CA LEU A 624 -8.77 1.89 -1.15
C LEU A 624 -9.44 3.08 -1.86
N ILE A 625 -10.33 2.80 -2.82
CA ILE A 625 -11.14 3.82 -3.50
C ILE A 625 -12.04 4.55 -2.49
N LYS A 626 -12.70 3.81 -1.60
CA LYS A 626 -13.60 4.39 -0.58
C LYS A 626 -12.87 5.32 0.39
N LEU A 627 -11.72 4.90 0.92
CA LEU A 627 -10.90 5.71 1.81
C LEU A 627 -10.40 6.99 1.12
N LEU A 628 -9.85 6.87 -0.11
CA LEU A 628 -9.40 8.04 -0.86
C LEU A 628 -10.55 9.00 -1.19
N SER A 629 -11.72 8.47 -1.55
CA SER A 629 -12.92 9.28 -1.82
C SER A 629 -13.39 10.05 -0.59
N HIS A 630 -13.32 9.47 0.61
CA HIS A 630 -13.60 10.19 1.86
C HIS A 630 -12.61 11.33 2.09
N CYS A 631 -11.29 11.08 2.00
CA CYS A 631 -10.28 12.11 2.15
C CYS A 631 -10.44 13.24 1.12
N ARG A 632 -10.67 12.89 -0.16
CA ARG A 632 -10.94 13.86 -1.23
C ARG A 632 -12.21 14.66 -0.94
N GLY A 633 -13.28 14.02 -0.47
CA GLY A 633 -14.55 14.65 -0.17
C GLY A 633 -14.41 15.80 0.84
N PHE A 634 -13.64 15.58 1.91
CA PHE A 634 -13.35 16.63 2.89
C PHE A 634 -12.49 17.76 2.32
N ALA A 635 -11.43 17.43 1.56
CA ALA A 635 -10.54 18.42 0.95
C ALA A 635 -11.29 19.31 -0.07
N VAL A 636 -12.06 18.70 -0.97
CA VAL A 636 -12.85 19.41 -1.99
C VAL A 636 -13.97 20.23 -1.35
N GLY A 637 -14.64 19.69 -0.32
CA GLY A 637 -15.68 20.42 0.43
C GLY A 637 -15.15 21.70 1.10
N MET A 638 -13.85 21.77 1.38
CA MET A 638 -13.17 22.95 1.91
C MET A 638 -12.46 23.79 0.83
N GLY A 639 -12.62 23.45 -0.45
CA GLY A 639 -12.02 24.18 -1.57
C GLY A 639 -10.49 24.01 -1.68
N ARG A 640 -9.90 22.99 -1.05
CA ARG A 640 -8.45 22.76 -1.11
C ARG A 640 -8.02 22.18 -2.45
N ALA A 641 -6.82 22.54 -2.89
CA ALA A 641 -6.20 21.99 -4.10
C ALA A 641 -5.56 20.61 -3.88
N ARG A 642 -5.26 20.26 -2.63
CA ARG A 642 -4.63 18.99 -2.22
C ARG A 642 -5.30 18.45 -0.96
N ILE A 643 -5.25 17.14 -0.78
CA ILE A 643 -5.61 16.44 0.45
C ILE A 643 -4.51 16.72 1.48
N GLU A 644 -4.88 17.40 2.56
CA GLU A 644 -4.00 17.76 3.66
C GLU A 644 -4.18 16.81 4.86
N GLU A 645 -3.37 16.98 5.90
CA GLU A 645 -3.37 16.17 7.11
C GLU A 645 -4.76 16.06 7.75
N ILE A 646 -5.46 17.18 7.93
CA ILE A 646 -6.80 17.21 8.52
C ILE A 646 -7.85 16.45 7.70
N ASP A 647 -7.65 16.32 6.39
CA ASP A 647 -8.55 15.58 5.50
C ASP A 647 -8.32 14.08 5.60
N PHE A 648 -7.09 13.65 5.84
CA PHE A 648 -6.77 12.28 6.20
C PHE A 648 -7.39 11.88 7.53
N GLU A 649 -7.31 12.73 8.55
CA GLU A 649 -7.90 12.42 9.85
C GLU A 649 -9.42 12.24 9.78
N LYS A 650 -10.11 13.19 9.13
CA LYS A 650 -11.56 13.12 8.94
C LYS A 650 -11.96 11.98 8.01
N GLY A 651 -11.24 11.82 6.89
CA GLY A 651 -11.49 10.79 5.89
C GLY A 651 -11.30 9.38 6.45
N LEU A 652 -10.22 9.16 7.20
CA LEU A 652 -9.96 7.90 7.88
C LEU A 652 -11.04 7.58 8.91
N LYS A 653 -11.47 8.57 9.71
CA LYS A 653 -12.54 8.37 10.68
C LYS A 653 -13.86 7.97 10.01
N ALA A 654 -14.27 8.67 8.94
CA ALA A 654 -15.48 8.36 8.19
C ALA A 654 -15.41 6.96 7.55
N TYR A 655 -14.29 6.64 6.89
CA TYR A 655 -14.06 5.32 6.32
C TYR A 655 -14.08 4.20 7.38
N SER A 656 -13.47 4.46 8.54
CA SER A 656 -13.41 3.50 9.64
C SER A 656 -14.79 3.17 10.19
N LEU A 657 -15.64 4.19 10.37
CA LEU A 657 -17.05 4.03 10.78
C LEU A 657 -17.85 3.20 9.77
N ASP A 658 -17.71 3.51 8.48
CA ASP A 658 -18.34 2.72 7.41
C ASP A 658 -17.90 1.24 7.46
N LEU A 659 -16.60 1.01 7.68
CA LEU A 659 -16.03 -0.33 7.71
C LEU A 659 -16.49 -1.12 8.95
N ILE A 660 -16.67 -0.44 10.09
CA ILE A 660 -17.27 -1.02 11.30
C ILE A 660 -18.69 -1.48 11.01
N THR A 661 -19.52 -0.64 10.39
CA THR A 661 -20.89 -1.02 10.01
C THR A 661 -20.92 -2.20 9.04
N GLU A 662 -20.05 -2.21 8.03
CA GLU A 662 -19.94 -3.34 7.09
C GLU A 662 -19.50 -4.64 7.79
N ALA A 663 -18.53 -4.56 8.70
CA ALA A 663 -18.03 -5.72 9.44
C ALA A 663 -19.09 -6.28 10.42
N ASP A 664 -19.84 -5.40 11.06
CA ASP A 664 -20.91 -5.75 12.00
C ASP A 664 -22.09 -6.44 11.29
N GLN A 665 -22.46 -5.95 10.10
CA GLN A 665 -23.43 -6.61 9.23
C GLN A 665 -22.93 -8.00 8.79
N GLU A 666 -21.69 -8.11 8.33
CA GLU A 666 -21.11 -9.40 7.91
C GLU A 666 -21.03 -10.41 9.06
N LEU A 667 -20.81 -9.93 10.29
CA LEU A 667 -20.80 -10.77 11.48
C LEU A 667 -22.22 -11.21 11.88
N THR A 668 -23.18 -10.29 11.83
CA THR A 668 -24.61 -10.57 12.10
C THR A 668 -25.14 -11.65 11.16
N ASP A 669 -24.76 -11.58 9.88
CA ASP A 669 -25.07 -12.58 8.84
C ASP A 669 -24.48 -13.98 9.11
N ILE A 670 -23.59 -14.13 10.09
CA ILE A 670 -22.96 -15.41 10.43
C ILE A 670 -23.42 -15.93 11.77
N ILE A 671 -23.54 -15.04 12.76
CA ILE A 671 -24.02 -15.42 14.09
C ILE A 671 -25.54 -15.64 14.06
N GLY A 672 -26.26 -15.06 13.09
CA GLY A 672 -27.70 -15.26 12.94
C GLY A 672 -28.54 -14.46 13.91
N ARG A 673 -27.96 -13.45 14.53
CA ARG A 673 -28.61 -12.51 15.44
C ARG A 673 -27.86 -11.19 15.36
N ASP A 674 -28.57 -10.09 15.55
CA ASP A 674 -27.95 -8.77 15.69
C ASP A 674 -26.96 -8.84 16.84
N THR A 675 -25.69 -8.55 16.54
CA THR A 675 -24.65 -8.40 17.54
C THR A 675 -24.05 -7.02 17.39
N ASN A 676 -23.91 -6.26 18.48
CA ASN A 676 -23.11 -5.03 18.47
C ASN A 676 -21.64 -5.34 18.76
N LEU A 677 -21.15 -6.54 18.41
CA LEU A 677 -19.88 -7.08 18.89
C LEU A 677 -18.70 -6.16 18.54
N ILE A 678 -18.69 -5.61 17.33
CA ILE A 678 -17.59 -4.76 16.88
C ILE A 678 -17.48 -3.50 17.75
N TYR A 679 -18.61 -2.98 18.25
CA TYR A 679 -18.63 -1.82 19.13
C TYR A 679 -18.08 -2.11 20.55
N HIS A 680 -17.99 -3.36 20.97
CA HIS A 680 -17.36 -3.72 22.25
C HIS A 680 -15.83 -3.56 22.24
N PHE A 681 -15.22 -3.29 21.09
CA PHE A 681 -13.80 -2.96 21.00
C PHE A 681 -13.51 -1.47 21.25
N ILE A 682 -14.55 -0.64 21.45
CA ILE A 682 -14.36 0.79 21.70
C ILE A 682 -13.59 1.00 23.00
N GLY A 683 -12.44 1.68 22.91
CA GLY A 683 -11.62 2.02 24.09
C GLY A 683 -10.75 0.88 24.63
N GLU A 684 -10.78 -0.30 24.03
CA GLU A 684 -10.00 -1.47 24.45
C GLU A 684 -8.54 -1.44 23.91
N GLY A 685 -8.21 -0.46 23.06
CA GLY A 685 -6.87 -0.27 22.50
C GLY A 685 -6.65 -1.00 21.18
N GLU A 686 -5.38 -1.29 20.85
CA GLU A 686 -4.98 -1.83 19.54
C GLU A 686 -4.49 -3.29 19.61
N THR A 687 -4.17 -3.79 20.80
CA THR A 687 -3.58 -5.12 20.99
C THR A 687 -4.22 -5.84 22.16
N PHE A 688 -4.57 -7.10 21.96
CA PHE A 688 -5.32 -7.91 22.93
C PHE A 688 -4.60 -9.23 23.19
N THR A 689 -4.48 -9.61 24.47
CA THR A 689 -4.12 -10.99 24.82
C THR A 689 -5.29 -11.92 24.53
N ALA A 690 -5.05 -13.23 24.44
CA ALA A 690 -6.13 -14.19 24.22
C ALA A 690 -7.20 -14.15 25.34
N GLY A 691 -6.78 -13.90 26.59
CA GLY A 691 -7.68 -13.77 27.73
C GLY A 691 -8.55 -12.51 27.63
N HIS A 692 -7.94 -11.37 27.32
CA HIS A 692 -8.67 -10.10 27.20
C HIS A 692 -9.61 -10.09 25.98
N LEU A 693 -9.19 -10.64 24.84
CA LEU A 693 -10.08 -10.81 23.68
C LEU A 693 -11.32 -11.64 24.04
N ARG A 694 -11.16 -12.71 24.83
CA ARG A 694 -12.28 -13.52 25.31
C ARG A 694 -13.24 -12.73 26.20
N GLU A 695 -12.74 -11.82 27.04
CA GLU A 695 -13.58 -10.93 27.85
C GLU A 695 -14.40 -9.99 26.97
N ILE A 696 -13.79 -9.37 25.96
CA ILE A 696 -14.47 -8.50 24.98
C ILE A 696 -15.58 -9.28 24.26
N LEU A 697 -15.25 -10.48 23.76
CA LEU A 697 -16.21 -11.30 23.00
C LEU A 697 -17.40 -11.76 23.86
N THR A 698 -17.15 -12.21 25.09
CA THR A 698 -18.22 -12.62 26.01
C THR A 698 -19.05 -11.42 26.48
N GLY A 699 -18.42 -10.25 26.67
CA GLY A 699 -19.12 -8.98 26.92
C GLY A 699 -20.04 -8.56 25.77
N GLY A 700 -19.67 -8.88 24.54
CA GLY A 700 -20.51 -8.72 23.34
C GLY A 700 -21.60 -9.78 23.16
N GLY A 701 -21.83 -10.63 24.17
CA GLY A 701 -22.90 -11.62 24.18
C GLY A 701 -22.57 -12.92 23.43
N ILE A 702 -21.31 -13.15 23.04
CA ILE A 702 -20.87 -14.39 22.39
C ILE A 702 -20.76 -15.51 23.43
N SER A 703 -21.38 -16.66 23.15
CA SER A 703 -21.29 -17.82 24.04
C SER A 703 -19.92 -18.48 23.95
N GLU A 704 -19.54 -19.18 25.02
CA GLU A 704 -18.29 -19.93 25.11
C GLU A 704 -18.04 -20.90 23.94
N GLU A 705 -19.11 -21.54 23.47
CA GLU A 705 -19.07 -22.48 22.34
C GLU A 705 -18.77 -21.78 21.00
N GLN A 706 -19.14 -20.51 20.87
CA GLN A 706 -19.00 -19.73 19.64
C GLN A 706 -17.67 -18.94 19.55
N LEU A 707 -16.96 -18.77 20.66
CA LEU A 707 -15.75 -17.92 20.74
C LEU A 707 -14.69 -18.26 19.68
N ALA A 708 -14.40 -19.55 19.50
CA ALA A 708 -13.39 -20.00 18.54
C ALA A 708 -13.79 -19.68 17.10
N SER A 709 -15.07 -19.89 16.77
CA SER A 709 -15.62 -19.60 15.43
C SER A 709 -15.57 -18.10 15.13
N VAL A 710 -16.04 -17.26 16.07
CA VAL A 710 -16.04 -15.80 15.93
C VAL A 710 -14.62 -15.25 15.83
N THR A 711 -13.67 -15.75 16.64
CA THR A 711 -12.27 -15.35 16.57
C THR A 711 -11.67 -15.67 15.19
N ASN A 712 -11.89 -16.88 14.69
CA ASN A 712 -11.45 -17.29 13.35
C ASN A 712 -12.06 -16.43 12.25
N PHE A 713 -13.34 -16.06 12.38
CA PHE A 713 -13.99 -15.13 11.47
C PHE A 713 -13.31 -13.75 11.49
N MET A 714 -13.08 -13.17 12.66
CA MET A 714 -12.45 -11.85 12.77
C MET A 714 -11.02 -11.83 12.19
N LEU A 715 -10.27 -12.91 12.38
CA LEU A 715 -8.97 -13.13 11.73
C LEU A 715 -9.11 -13.23 10.22
N TYR A 716 -10.01 -14.08 9.73
CA TYR A 716 -10.24 -14.28 8.29
C TYR A 716 -10.71 -13.01 7.60
N TYR A 717 -11.50 -12.19 8.29
CA TYR A 717 -11.99 -10.93 7.72
C TYR A 717 -10.95 -9.81 7.72
N GLY A 718 -9.84 -10.02 8.44
CA GLY A 718 -8.78 -9.04 8.61
C GLY A 718 -9.15 -7.95 9.59
N PHE A 719 -10.18 -8.15 10.43
CA PHE A 719 -10.49 -7.29 11.57
C PHE A 719 -9.40 -7.45 12.64
N LEU A 720 -9.01 -8.69 12.92
CA LEU A 720 -7.85 -9.02 13.75
C LEU A 720 -6.69 -9.55 12.90
N GLY A 721 -5.48 -9.24 13.34
CA GLY A 721 -4.24 -9.88 12.94
C GLY A 721 -3.54 -10.51 14.14
N VAL A 722 -2.38 -11.12 13.88
CA VAL A 722 -1.57 -11.76 14.91
C VAL A 722 -0.17 -11.16 14.93
N LYS A 723 0.38 -10.91 16.11
CA LYS A 723 1.75 -10.44 16.31
C LYS A 723 2.48 -11.38 17.25
N ILE A 724 3.71 -11.71 16.89
CA ILE A 724 4.58 -12.64 17.63
C ILE A 724 5.88 -11.92 17.95
N GLY A 725 6.14 -11.65 19.23
CA GLY A 725 7.32 -10.93 19.69
C GLY A 725 7.50 -9.56 19.02
N GLY A 726 8.73 -9.25 18.56
CA GLY A 726 9.08 -7.98 17.91
C GLY A 726 8.72 -7.87 16.43
N ASN A 727 8.06 -8.87 15.83
CA ASN A 727 7.72 -8.86 14.41
C ASN A 727 6.55 -7.90 14.10
N SER A 728 6.44 -7.50 12.83
CA SER A 728 5.26 -6.77 12.35
C SER A 728 4.00 -7.64 12.50
N PRO A 729 2.82 -7.04 12.79
CA PRO A 729 1.58 -7.79 12.76
C PRO A 729 1.38 -8.43 11.39
N LYS A 730 0.79 -9.63 11.39
CA LYS A 730 0.40 -10.37 10.20
C LYS A 730 -1.11 -10.48 10.16
N PHE A 731 -1.69 -9.99 9.07
CA PHE A 731 -3.11 -10.15 8.77
C PHE A 731 -3.28 -11.23 7.71
N ILE A 732 -4.53 -11.64 7.52
CA ILE A 732 -4.90 -12.71 6.59
C ILE A 732 -4.44 -12.47 5.13
N PHE A 733 -4.36 -11.21 4.69
CA PHE A 733 -3.86 -10.87 3.35
C PHE A 733 -2.33 -11.03 3.22
N ASP A 734 -1.57 -10.98 4.32
CA ASP A 734 -0.11 -11.20 4.30
C ASP A 734 0.25 -12.68 4.07
N VAL A 735 -0.72 -13.57 4.22
CA VAL A 735 -0.57 -15.02 4.08
C VAL A 735 -1.47 -15.59 2.97
N ALA A 736 -1.78 -14.77 1.96
CA ALA A 736 -2.58 -15.15 0.80
C ALA A 736 -3.94 -15.80 1.18
N TYR A 737 -4.54 -15.31 2.27
CA TYR A 737 -5.79 -15.79 2.83
C TYR A 737 -5.82 -17.27 3.23
N ASP A 738 -4.66 -17.86 3.53
CA ASP A 738 -4.55 -19.20 4.10
C ASP A 738 -4.66 -19.17 5.64
N MET A 739 -5.84 -19.52 6.16
CA MET A 739 -6.08 -19.62 7.60
C MET A 739 -5.21 -20.66 8.30
N LYS A 740 -4.73 -21.69 7.58
CA LYS A 740 -3.84 -22.69 8.18
C LYS A 740 -2.51 -22.05 8.57
N LEU A 741 -2.01 -21.09 7.79
CA LEU A 741 -0.78 -20.36 8.12
C LEU A 741 -0.97 -19.51 9.37
N ILE A 742 -2.08 -18.77 9.50
CA ILE A 742 -2.42 -18.03 10.73
C ILE A 742 -2.51 -18.98 11.93
N GLY A 743 -3.21 -20.11 11.78
CA GLY A 743 -3.35 -21.11 12.85
C GLY A 743 -2.00 -21.68 13.30
N VAL A 744 -1.10 -21.99 12.37
CA VAL A 744 0.26 -22.44 12.69
C VAL A 744 1.08 -21.34 13.38
N LEU A 745 0.94 -20.08 12.96
CA LEU A 745 1.59 -18.94 13.61
C LEU A 745 1.12 -18.80 15.07
N ILE A 746 -0.18 -18.89 15.31
CA ILE A 746 -0.77 -18.87 16.66
C ILE A 746 -0.22 -20.04 17.49
N MET A 747 -0.25 -21.26 16.94
CA MET A 747 0.21 -22.47 17.64
C MET A 747 1.70 -22.40 18.03
N LYS A 748 2.54 -21.83 17.17
CA LYS A 748 3.99 -21.71 17.42
C LYS A 748 4.33 -20.64 18.46
N ALA A 749 3.51 -19.60 18.57
CA ALA A 749 3.82 -18.42 19.38
C ALA A 749 3.54 -18.60 20.88
N LYS A 750 2.72 -19.58 21.29
CA LYS A 750 2.36 -19.85 22.70
C LYS A 750 1.95 -18.56 23.44
N GLU A 751 2.66 -18.17 24.50
CA GLU A 751 2.34 -17.01 25.36
C GLU A 751 2.82 -15.66 24.79
N ASP A 752 3.72 -15.65 23.80
CA ASP A 752 4.28 -14.42 23.19
C ASP A 752 3.40 -13.82 22.08
N MET A 753 2.16 -14.32 21.95
CA MET A 753 1.20 -13.95 20.92
C MET A 753 0.22 -12.89 21.42
N VAL A 754 0.03 -11.85 20.62
CA VAL A 754 -1.08 -10.90 20.82
C VAL A 754 -1.89 -10.75 19.53
N TYR A 755 -3.20 -10.60 19.70
CA TYR A 755 -4.09 -10.17 18.64
C TYR A 755 -3.91 -8.67 18.42
N VAL A 756 -4.01 -8.23 17.18
CA VAL A 756 -3.85 -6.81 16.81
C VAL A 756 -5.07 -6.37 16.02
N LEU A 757 -5.72 -5.29 16.46
CA LEU A 757 -6.79 -4.63 15.72
C LEU A 757 -6.23 -4.06 14.42
N ASN A 758 -6.90 -4.30 13.30
CA ASN A 758 -6.42 -3.78 12.03
C ASN A 758 -6.48 -2.23 11.99
N PRO A 759 -5.42 -1.55 11.51
CA PRO A 759 -5.35 -0.09 11.43
C PRO A 759 -6.52 0.61 10.74
N ALA A 760 -7.23 -0.09 9.85
CA ALA A 760 -8.43 0.41 9.19
C ALA A 760 -9.59 0.75 10.17
N PHE A 761 -9.63 0.09 11.35
CA PHE A 761 -10.69 0.24 12.34
C PHE A 761 -10.32 1.18 13.50
N HIS A 762 -9.05 1.59 13.60
CA HIS A 762 -8.54 2.36 14.75
C HIS A 762 -9.29 3.67 14.95
N ALA A 763 -9.43 4.48 13.89
CA ALA A 763 -10.02 5.82 14.00
C ALA A 763 -11.52 5.82 14.38
N GLY A 764 -12.23 4.71 14.11
CA GLY A 764 -13.64 4.55 14.46
C GLY A 764 -13.88 3.95 15.85
N LEU A 765 -12.92 3.18 16.38
CA LEU A 765 -13.05 2.48 17.67
C LEU A 765 -12.25 3.14 18.82
N ASN A 766 -11.18 3.88 18.52
CA ASN A 766 -10.32 4.52 19.51
C ASN A 766 -10.37 6.05 19.34
N PHE A 767 -11.48 6.67 19.79
CA PHE A 767 -11.74 8.10 19.66
C PHE A 767 -11.60 8.87 20.98
#